data_AF-A0AAW2RF07-F1
#
_entry.id   AF-A0AAW2RF07-F1
#
_cell.length_a   1.000
_cell.length_b   1.000
_cell.length_c   1.000
_cell.angle_alpha   90.00
_cell.angle_beta   90.00
_cell.angle_gamma   90.00
#
_symmetry.space_group_name_H-M   'P 1'
#
loop_
_entity.id
_entity.type
_entity.pdbx_description
1 polymer ?
#
loop_
_entity_poly.entity_id
_entity_poly.type
_entity_poly.pdbx_seq_one_letter_code
_entity_poly.pdbx_strand_id
1 'polypeptide(L)'
;MHRTSIVLSHRALRNRATALLQNVNILHNSQLNNIAKPVNENGFFPLRALLYSTYTFTRRVPDPNDPAALMKEDGIAVCSQMWIENFREPDKTVGNLTNYLRRFELWVLAYQKVCTDETGAYLPRSSITRPALDDLLALRNAVLDGRFKWGARLEFFIRSPKDKTEYESLSKRKIRAILTTTQPAPFQDKIVQEVLLMILEPIYEARFSQKSFAFRPGRNAHTVLRVIRRSFAGYLWYIKGDLSTVLDGMKVGMVISALMRDVRDKKVIDLIKAALTTPVITSRVDDGEKKKKKKRKYQKKRVLAEDEPKPDPYWLETFFGFAPEEAEIHPSWGHCGILSPLLANIFLDELDRWMEDKIKEFYRPSTSDVIWNSPDEEAEQGNTSWPEFVPTSGPDKTRKIDYIRYGGHILIGVRGPRADAATLRKQLIEFCDQKYMLKLDNESLPIEHITKGIMFLDHVLCRRVVYPTLRYTATGGKIISEKGVGTLLSVTASLKQCIKQFRKLNFLKGDRDPDPQPCFRMFHATQAHTNAQMNKLLATMVEWYRYADNRKKIVNFCSYIIRGSLAKLYAAKYKLRSRAKVYKIGARNLSRPLKEKKGQSPEYHNLLRMGLVESIDGLLYTRMSLVPETDYSPFPGGWRPDHERALLEYIRLEDPKTLEEERNCLKEQGLISPQDYISMLVWNYKRNAISVDHVSSLLSSGNSIKGEADLSLGSNDESDDQRFTTEEDKEERIRAAQG
;
A
#
# COMPACT_ATOMS: atom_id res chain seq x y z
N MET A 1 -4.53 26.55 9.56
CA MET A 1 -5.82 27.01 8.98
C MET A 1 -6.35 25.93 8.04
N HIS A 2 -7.67 25.93 7.79
CA HIS A 2 -8.40 24.99 6.92
C HIS A 2 -8.14 23.49 7.12
N ARG A 3 -8.84 22.91 8.11
CA ARG A 3 -9.40 21.56 7.94
C ARG A 3 -10.58 21.67 6.96
N THR A 4 -10.64 20.83 5.94
CA THR A 4 -11.81 20.67 5.06
C THR A 4 -12.46 19.32 5.32
N SER A 5 -13.37 19.29 6.28
CA SER A 5 -14.17 18.10 6.61
C SER A 5 -15.22 17.86 5.52
N ILE A 6 -14.99 16.89 4.63
CA ILE A 6 -16.03 16.41 3.71
C ILE A 6 -16.88 15.38 4.46
N VAL A 7 -17.95 15.86 5.10
CA VAL A 7 -18.97 15.00 5.72
C VAL A 7 -19.83 14.40 4.62
N LEU A 8 -19.57 13.14 4.26
CA LEU A 8 -20.45 12.35 3.41
C LEU A 8 -21.69 11.93 4.21
N SER A 9 -22.84 12.50 3.88
CA SER A 9 -24.07 12.34 4.65
C SER A 9 -24.70 10.95 4.49
N HIS A 10 -24.73 10.19 5.58
CA HIS A 10 -25.23 8.82 5.64
C HIS A 10 -26.77 8.74 5.55
N ARG A 11 -27.34 8.89 4.34
CA ARG A 11 -28.80 8.71 4.12
C ARG A 11 -29.23 8.19 2.74
N ALA A 12 -28.34 7.51 2.01
CA ALA A 12 -28.57 7.15 0.59
C ALA A 12 -28.72 5.64 0.27
N LEU A 13 -28.62 4.72 1.25
CA LEU A 13 -28.53 3.26 1.01
C LEU A 13 -29.62 2.39 1.66
N ARG A 14 -30.74 2.97 2.09
CA ARG A 14 -31.99 2.22 2.33
C ARG A 14 -33.18 2.93 1.66
N ASN A 15 -34.12 2.13 1.16
CA ASN A 15 -35.38 2.50 0.51
C ASN A 15 -35.30 3.12 -0.90
N ARG A 16 -35.24 2.25 -1.93
CA ARG A 16 -35.99 2.43 -3.21
C ARG A 16 -36.07 1.12 -4.00
N ALA A 17 -37.00 0.25 -3.61
CA ALA A 17 -37.19 -1.07 -4.23
C ALA A 17 -38.66 -1.54 -4.32
N THR A 18 -39.64 -0.64 -4.37
CA THR A 18 -41.05 -0.93 -4.74
C THR A 18 -41.77 0.33 -5.21
N ALA A 19 -42.57 0.21 -6.29
CA ALA A 19 -43.51 1.20 -6.84
C ALA A 19 -42.88 2.54 -7.35
N LEU A 20 -43.33 3.16 -8.45
CA LEU A 20 -44.57 3.03 -9.21
C LEU A 20 -44.34 2.89 -10.73
N LEU A 21 -45.29 2.24 -11.41
CA LEU A 21 -45.54 2.40 -12.85
C LEU A 21 -46.59 3.50 -13.07
N GLN A 22 -46.42 4.25 -14.17
CA GLN A 22 -47.40 4.99 -15.00
C GLN A 22 -47.15 6.50 -15.16
N ASN A 23 -47.02 6.89 -16.43
CA ASN A 23 -47.34 8.20 -17.04
C ASN A 23 -46.52 9.40 -16.52
N VAL A 24 -46.24 10.45 -17.30
CA VAL A 24 -47.12 11.23 -18.20
C VAL A 24 -46.35 11.74 -19.44
N ASN A 25 -47.07 11.92 -20.57
CA ASN A 25 -46.55 12.55 -21.80
C ASN A 25 -46.30 14.06 -21.63
N ILE A 26 -45.48 14.68 -22.48
CA ILE A 26 -45.89 15.89 -23.23
C ILE A 26 -44.91 16.22 -24.38
N LEU A 27 -45.48 16.90 -25.39
CA LEU A 27 -45.02 17.12 -26.76
C LEU A 27 -43.68 17.86 -26.93
N HIS A 28 -43.11 17.71 -28.14
CA HIS A 28 -42.86 18.89 -28.98
C HIS A 28 -43.21 18.63 -30.47
N ASN A 29 -44.02 19.52 -31.06
CA ASN A 29 -44.27 19.66 -32.50
C ASN A 29 -43.22 20.64 -33.09
N SER A 30 -42.84 20.72 -34.38
CA SER A 30 -43.28 20.10 -35.66
C SER A 30 -42.06 20.20 -36.65
N GLN A 31 -42.09 20.15 -38.00
CA GLN A 31 -43.14 20.34 -39.02
C GLN A 31 -42.78 19.70 -40.39
N LEU A 32 -43.67 19.93 -41.35
CA LEU A 32 -43.64 19.76 -42.82
C LEU A 32 -42.28 20.13 -43.50
N ASN A 33 -41.87 19.59 -44.66
CA ASN A 33 -42.63 19.36 -45.90
C ASN A 33 -41.85 18.48 -46.95
N ASN A 34 -42.51 18.12 -48.06
CA ASN A 34 -41.96 17.59 -49.36
C ASN A 34 -41.34 16.16 -49.38
N ILE A 35 -41.45 15.32 -50.44
CA ILE A 35 -42.15 15.40 -51.76
C ILE A 35 -42.66 13.99 -52.19
N ALA A 36 -43.42 13.90 -53.30
CA ALA A 36 -44.47 12.90 -53.55
C ALA A 36 -44.15 11.61 -54.38
N LYS A 37 -44.93 10.55 -54.05
CA LYS A 37 -45.62 9.57 -54.95
C LYS A 37 -44.89 8.33 -55.56
N PRO A 38 -45.63 7.27 -56.00
CA PRO A 38 -45.20 5.85 -55.87
C PRO A 38 -45.40 4.95 -57.12
N VAL A 39 -45.19 3.63 -56.97
CA VAL A 39 -45.72 2.54 -57.84
C VAL A 39 -46.24 1.38 -56.97
N ASN A 40 -47.23 0.61 -57.48
CA ASN A 40 -47.89 -0.57 -56.89
C ASN A 40 -47.03 -1.87 -57.05
N GLU A 41 -47.34 -3.09 -56.55
CA GLU A 41 -48.59 -3.88 -56.70
C GLU A 41 -48.82 -5.02 -55.67
N ASN A 42 -50.12 -5.19 -55.35
CA ASN A 42 -50.93 -6.43 -55.22
C ASN A 42 -50.46 -7.64 -54.37
N GLY A 43 -51.27 -8.04 -53.37
CA GLY A 43 -50.99 -9.23 -52.52
C GLY A 43 -52.10 -9.79 -51.61
N PHE A 44 -53.39 -9.44 -51.80
CA PHE A 44 -54.61 -10.02 -51.20
C PHE A 44 -54.79 -10.22 -49.66
N PHE A 45 -56.05 -10.06 -49.23
CA PHE A 45 -56.63 -10.14 -47.86
C PHE A 45 -57.05 -11.59 -47.47
N PRO A 46 -57.60 -11.91 -46.26
CA PRO A 46 -58.08 -11.04 -45.16
C PRO A 46 -57.71 -11.44 -43.70
N LEU A 47 -58.06 -10.54 -42.76
CA LEU A 47 -58.17 -10.79 -41.31
C LEU A 47 -59.51 -11.44 -40.92
N ARG A 48 -59.53 -12.42 -40.00
CA ARG A 48 -60.46 -12.46 -38.84
C ARG A 48 -60.21 -13.62 -37.86
N ALA A 49 -60.95 -13.58 -36.74
CA ALA A 49 -61.16 -14.64 -35.73
C ALA A 49 -59.98 -14.95 -34.78
N LEU A 50 -59.88 -14.13 -33.72
CA LEU A 50 -59.45 -14.60 -32.41
C LEU A 50 -60.31 -15.79 -31.97
N LEU A 51 -59.71 -16.86 -31.45
CA LEU A 51 -60.28 -17.71 -30.41
C LEU A 51 -59.15 -18.39 -29.61
N TYR A 52 -59.42 -18.68 -28.34
CA TYR A 52 -58.41 -19.02 -27.34
C TYR A 52 -57.64 -20.31 -27.65
N SER A 53 -56.31 -20.25 -27.57
CA SER A 53 -55.47 -21.42 -27.31
C SER A 53 -54.50 -21.09 -26.17
N THR A 54 -54.59 -21.86 -25.09
CA THR A 54 -53.85 -21.63 -23.85
C THR A 54 -52.42 -22.13 -23.96
N TYR A 55 -51.52 -21.30 -24.49
CA TYR A 55 -50.08 -21.53 -24.37
C TYR A 55 -49.66 -21.36 -22.90
N THR A 56 -49.66 -22.47 -22.18
CA THR A 56 -49.05 -22.57 -20.84
C THR A 56 -47.58 -22.20 -20.94
N PHE A 57 -47.23 -20.98 -20.51
CA PHE A 57 -45.86 -20.52 -20.48
C PHE A 57 -45.11 -21.29 -19.38
N THR A 58 -44.59 -22.47 -19.71
CA THR A 58 -43.79 -23.30 -18.81
C THR A 58 -42.50 -22.57 -18.50
N ARG A 59 -42.56 -21.71 -17.48
CA ARG A 59 -41.44 -20.96 -16.92
C ARG A 59 -40.40 -21.99 -16.49
N ARG A 60 -39.38 -22.22 -17.34
CA ARG A 60 -38.29 -23.15 -17.04
C ARG A 60 -37.79 -22.84 -15.63
N VAL A 61 -37.75 -23.87 -14.78
CA VAL A 61 -37.11 -23.75 -13.47
C VAL A 61 -35.68 -23.26 -13.73
N PRO A 62 -35.23 -22.14 -13.14
CA PRO A 62 -33.86 -21.68 -13.33
C PRO A 62 -32.90 -22.80 -12.94
N ASP A 63 -31.95 -23.12 -13.82
CA ASP A 63 -30.94 -24.14 -13.50
C ASP A 63 -30.20 -23.69 -12.22
N PRO A 64 -30.16 -24.51 -11.16
CA PRO A 64 -29.43 -24.17 -9.94
C PRO A 64 -27.91 -23.99 -10.18
N ASN A 65 -27.41 -24.34 -11.36
CA ASN A 65 -26.04 -24.11 -11.81
C ASN A 65 -25.89 -23.02 -12.88
N ASP A 66 -26.93 -22.27 -13.27
CA ASP A 66 -26.76 -21.13 -14.19
C ASP A 66 -25.89 -20.05 -13.52
N PRO A 67 -24.72 -19.66 -14.10
CA PRO A 67 -23.88 -18.61 -13.54
C PRO A 67 -24.64 -17.31 -13.27
N ALA A 68 -25.60 -16.94 -14.14
CA ALA A 68 -26.39 -15.72 -13.96
C ALA A 68 -27.34 -15.78 -12.75
N ALA A 69 -27.88 -16.95 -12.41
CA ALA A 69 -28.74 -17.16 -11.24
C ALA A 69 -27.94 -17.23 -9.92
N LEU A 70 -26.64 -17.48 -10.00
CA LEU A 70 -25.72 -17.65 -8.86
C LEU A 70 -24.95 -16.38 -8.47
N MET A 71 -24.98 -15.32 -9.29
CA MET A 71 -24.34 -14.03 -8.97
C MET A 71 -25.36 -13.01 -8.44
N LYS A 72 -25.93 -13.29 -7.26
CA LYS A 72 -27.05 -12.50 -6.70
C LYS A 72 -26.60 -11.22 -6.02
N GLU A 73 -25.43 -11.27 -5.40
CA GLU A 73 -24.81 -10.14 -4.70
C GLU A 73 -23.67 -9.56 -5.56
N ASP A 74 -23.03 -8.49 -5.09
CA ASP A 74 -21.72 -8.12 -5.60
C ASP A 74 -20.62 -8.75 -4.74
N GLY A 75 -19.58 -9.28 -5.39
CA GLY A 75 -18.50 -9.98 -4.69
C GLY A 75 -17.76 -9.06 -3.72
N ILE A 76 -17.66 -7.76 -4.03
CA ILE A 76 -16.99 -6.78 -3.17
C ILE A 76 -17.80 -6.58 -1.89
N ALA A 77 -19.14 -6.56 -1.97
CA ALA A 77 -20.01 -6.48 -0.80
C ALA A 77 -19.88 -7.73 0.09
N VAL A 78 -19.79 -8.94 -0.50
CA VAL A 78 -19.54 -10.19 0.24
C VAL A 78 -18.20 -10.12 0.97
N CYS A 79 -17.13 -9.66 0.31
CA CYS A 79 -15.83 -9.46 0.96
C CYS A 79 -15.93 -8.42 2.10
N SER A 80 -16.48 -7.23 1.86
CA SER A 80 -16.62 -6.18 2.87
C SER A 80 -17.38 -6.67 4.11
N GLN A 81 -18.43 -7.47 3.93
CA GLN A 81 -19.16 -8.10 5.04
C GLN A 81 -18.27 -9.03 5.87
N MET A 82 -17.41 -9.86 5.25
CA MET A 82 -16.42 -10.67 5.97
C MET A 82 -15.44 -9.83 6.79
N TRP A 83 -14.96 -8.71 6.23
CA TRP A 83 -14.07 -7.79 6.94
C TRP A 83 -14.77 -7.18 8.16
N ILE A 84 -16.01 -6.71 8.01
CA ILE A 84 -16.82 -6.15 9.11
C ILE A 84 -17.06 -7.21 10.21
N GLU A 85 -17.43 -8.43 9.84
CA GLU A 85 -17.69 -9.53 10.79
C GLU A 85 -16.44 -9.93 11.59
N ASN A 86 -15.29 -10.08 10.94
CA ASN A 86 -14.06 -10.49 11.62
C ASN A 86 -13.42 -9.36 12.43
N PHE A 87 -13.56 -8.08 12.03
CA PHE A 87 -13.09 -6.94 12.83
C PHE A 87 -14.02 -6.63 14.02
N ARG A 88 -15.27 -7.12 14.01
CA ARG A 88 -16.20 -7.02 15.15
C ARG A 88 -15.93 -8.07 16.22
N GLU A 89 -15.57 -9.31 15.83
CA GLU A 89 -15.33 -10.43 16.75
C GLU A 89 -13.99 -11.14 16.47
N PRO A 90 -12.84 -10.48 16.66
CA PRO A 90 -11.53 -10.95 16.16
C PRO A 90 -11.07 -12.28 16.75
N ASP A 91 -11.42 -12.61 18.00
CA ASP A 91 -10.97 -13.87 18.64
C ASP A 91 -11.80 -15.10 18.23
N LYS A 92 -12.96 -14.91 17.60
CA LYS A 92 -13.94 -15.97 17.31
C LYS A 92 -13.38 -17.03 16.37
N THR A 93 -13.35 -18.30 16.79
CA THR A 93 -12.89 -19.41 15.93
C THR A 93 -13.84 -19.65 14.76
N VAL A 94 -13.33 -19.72 13.53
CA VAL A 94 -14.18 -19.73 12.32
C VAL A 94 -14.28 -21.13 11.71
N GLY A 95 -15.50 -21.65 11.59
CA GLY A 95 -15.78 -23.05 11.16
C GLY A 95 -16.65 -23.21 9.92
N ASN A 96 -17.15 -22.13 9.32
CA ASN A 96 -18.17 -22.13 8.26
C ASN A 96 -17.66 -21.69 6.86
N LEU A 97 -16.34 -21.69 6.64
CA LEU A 97 -15.70 -21.14 5.45
C LEU A 97 -16.12 -21.81 4.13
N THR A 98 -16.54 -23.08 4.17
CA THR A 98 -17.13 -23.81 3.06
C THR A 98 -18.37 -23.10 2.49
N ASN A 99 -19.11 -22.33 3.29
CA ASN A 99 -20.25 -21.56 2.80
C ASN A 99 -19.80 -20.39 1.92
N TYR A 100 -18.67 -19.76 2.26
CA TYR A 100 -18.05 -18.74 1.42
C TYR A 100 -17.44 -19.34 0.14
N LEU A 101 -16.80 -20.52 0.21
CA LEU A 101 -16.37 -21.25 -1.00
C LEU A 101 -17.51 -21.58 -1.99
N ARG A 102 -18.78 -21.60 -1.55
CA ARG A 102 -19.94 -21.79 -2.45
C ARG A 102 -20.37 -20.53 -3.19
N ARG A 103 -20.11 -19.33 -2.65
CA ARG A 103 -20.47 -18.03 -3.24
C ARG A 103 -19.74 -17.84 -4.57
N PHE A 104 -20.46 -17.88 -5.69
CA PHE A 104 -19.85 -17.81 -7.02
C PHE A 104 -19.24 -16.42 -7.29
N GLU A 105 -19.77 -15.39 -6.64
CA GLU A 105 -19.30 -14.01 -6.69
C GLU A 105 -17.80 -13.89 -6.33
N LEU A 106 -17.32 -14.66 -5.35
CA LEU A 106 -15.91 -14.67 -4.93
C LEU A 106 -14.99 -15.33 -5.97
N TRP A 107 -15.47 -16.38 -6.66
CA TRP A 107 -14.72 -17.04 -7.74
C TRP A 107 -14.54 -16.11 -8.94
N VAL A 108 -15.56 -15.32 -9.26
CA VAL A 108 -15.48 -14.32 -10.34
C VAL A 108 -14.52 -13.18 -9.97
N LEU A 109 -14.53 -12.69 -8.72
CA LEU A 109 -13.51 -11.74 -8.27
C LEU A 109 -12.08 -12.30 -8.34
N ALA A 110 -11.88 -13.55 -7.91
CA ALA A 110 -10.58 -14.20 -7.99
C ALA A 110 -10.11 -14.36 -9.45
N TYR A 111 -11.00 -14.77 -10.35
CA TYR A 111 -10.74 -14.80 -11.79
C TYR A 111 -10.35 -13.42 -12.34
N GLN A 112 -11.08 -12.35 -11.96
CA GLN A 112 -10.74 -10.98 -12.39
C GLN A 112 -9.36 -10.53 -11.88
N LYS A 113 -9.01 -10.80 -10.61
CA LYS A 113 -7.69 -10.51 -10.04
C LYS A 113 -6.58 -11.26 -10.80
N VAL A 114 -6.66 -12.58 -10.89
CA VAL A 114 -5.63 -13.41 -11.55
C VAL A 114 -5.52 -13.09 -13.06
N CYS A 115 -6.63 -12.74 -13.72
CA CYS A 115 -6.59 -12.19 -15.09
C CYS A 115 -5.85 -10.86 -15.17
N THR A 116 -6.03 -9.98 -14.17
CA THR A 116 -5.34 -8.68 -14.10
C THR A 116 -3.84 -8.88 -13.92
N ASP A 117 -3.42 -9.78 -13.01
CA ASP A 117 -2.01 -10.10 -12.76
C ASP A 117 -1.33 -10.71 -13.99
N GLU A 118 -2.02 -11.60 -14.72
CA GLU A 118 -1.45 -12.18 -15.93
C GLU A 118 -1.46 -11.23 -17.12
N THR A 119 -2.51 -10.44 -17.35
CA THR A 119 -2.63 -9.58 -18.55
C THR A 119 -2.01 -8.20 -18.39
N GLY A 120 -1.90 -7.69 -17.16
CA GLY A 120 -1.51 -6.31 -16.86
C GLY A 120 -2.65 -5.30 -17.02
N ALA A 121 -3.90 -5.74 -17.21
CA ALA A 121 -5.07 -4.88 -17.40
C ALA A 121 -6.29 -5.42 -16.65
N TYR A 122 -7.06 -4.54 -16.01
CA TYR A 122 -8.26 -4.94 -15.28
C TYR A 122 -9.40 -5.35 -16.24
N LEU A 123 -9.90 -6.58 -16.07
CA LEU A 123 -11.03 -7.10 -16.83
C LEU A 123 -12.34 -6.81 -16.06
N PRO A 124 -13.26 -5.98 -16.57
CA PRO A 124 -14.55 -5.75 -15.90
C PRO A 124 -15.47 -6.97 -16.03
N ARG A 125 -16.34 -7.15 -15.03
CA ARG A 125 -17.28 -8.29 -14.90
C ARG A 125 -18.14 -8.53 -16.15
N SER A 126 -18.49 -7.47 -16.89
CA SER A 126 -19.26 -7.53 -18.15
C SER A 126 -18.48 -8.07 -19.36
N SER A 127 -17.15 -8.09 -19.32
CA SER A 127 -16.29 -8.60 -20.40
C SER A 127 -15.89 -10.07 -20.23
N ILE A 128 -16.38 -10.74 -19.20
CA ILE A 128 -16.14 -12.18 -18.99
C ILE A 128 -17.12 -12.96 -19.86
N THR A 129 -16.59 -13.83 -20.73
CA THR A 129 -17.42 -14.62 -21.65
C THR A 129 -18.19 -15.72 -20.90
N ARG A 130 -19.39 -16.07 -21.37
CA ARG A 130 -20.22 -17.09 -20.72
C ARG A 130 -19.49 -18.45 -20.55
N PRO A 131 -18.77 -19.00 -21.55
CA PRO A 131 -18.00 -20.23 -21.36
C PRO A 131 -16.94 -20.13 -20.25
N ALA A 132 -16.31 -18.96 -20.05
CA ALA A 132 -15.35 -18.78 -18.97
C ALA A 132 -16.02 -18.76 -17.58
N LEU A 133 -17.29 -18.36 -17.48
CA LEU A 133 -18.10 -18.50 -16.26
C LEU A 133 -18.52 -19.95 -16.03
N ASP A 134 -18.88 -20.69 -17.08
CA ASP A 134 -19.23 -22.11 -17.01
C ASP A 134 -18.00 -22.97 -16.59
N ASP A 135 -16.83 -22.73 -17.19
CA ASP A 135 -15.52 -23.32 -16.83
C ASP A 135 -15.13 -23.02 -15.35
N LEU A 136 -15.32 -21.76 -14.92
CA LEU A 136 -15.05 -21.33 -13.54
C LEU A 136 -16.01 -21.99 -12.52
N LEU A 137 -17.27 -22.20 -12.92
CA LEU A 137 -18.25 -22.92 -12.12
C LEU A 137 -17.90 -24.41 -12.01
N ALA A 138 -17.40 -25.02 -13.08
CA ALA A 138 -16.87 -26.37 -13.06
C ALA A 138 -15.66 -26.50 -12.12
N LEU A 139 -14.73 -25.53 -12.12
CA LEU A 139 -13.62 -25.46 -11.16
C LEU A 139 -14.11 -25.38 -9.71
N ARG A 140 -15.03 -24.43 -9.40
CA ARG A 140 -15.62 -24.30 -8.05
C ARG A 140 -16.22 -25.63 -7.60
N ASN A 141 -17.05 -26.24 -8.44
CA ASN A 141 -17.73 -27.48 -8.10
C ASN A 141 -16.70 -28.61 -7.87
N ALA A 142 -15.67 -28.73 -8.72
CA ALA A 142 -14.59 -29.70 -8.51
C ALA A 142 -13.81 -29.50 -7.19
N VAL A 143 -13.65 -28.26 -6.72
CA VAL A 143 -13.05 -27.96 -5.41
C VAL A 143 -13.99 -28.32 -4.26
N LEU A 144 -15.28 -27.96 -4.35
CA LEU A 144 -16.28 -28.30 -3.34
C LEU A 144 -16.50 -29.82 -3.20
N ASP A 145 -16.38 -30.57 -4.31
CA ASP A 145 -16.52 -32.03 -4.37
C ASP A 145 -15.24 -32.78 -3.93
N GLY A 146 -14.10 -32.10 -3.80
CA GLY A 146 -12.80 -32.74 -3.56
C GLY A 146 -12.20 -33.45 -4.78
N ARG A 147 -12.67 -33.14 -6.00
CA ARG A 147 -12.17 -33.66 -7.28
C ARG A 147 -10.96 -32.87 -7.83
N PHE A 148 -10.78 -31.64 -7.35
CA PHE A 148 -9.66 -30.76 -7.73
C PHE A 148 -8.31 -31.30 -7.25
N LYS A 149 -7.25 -31.11 -8.07
CA LYS A 149 -5.88 -31.54 -7.79
C LYS A 149 -4.91 -30.39 -8.07
N TRP A 150 -4.12 -30.03 -7.07
CA TRP A 150 -3.03 -29.05 -7.22
C TRP A 150 -1.97 -29.51 -8.22
N GLY A 151 -1.37 -28.56 -8.93
CA GLY A 151 -0.28 -28.78 -9.87
C GLY A 151 -0.68 -29.41 -11.20
N ALA A 152 -1.97 -29.60 -11.48
CA ALA A 152 -2.44 -30.24 -12.72
C ALA A 152 -1.99 -29.47 -13.98
N ARG A 153 -1.34 -30.18 -14.93
CA ARG A 153 -0.70 -29.61 -16.13
C ARG A 153 -1.32 -30.05 -17.46
N LEU A 154 -2.37 -30.88 -17.42
CA LEU A 154 -3.01 -31.49 -18.60
C LEU A 154 -4.54 -31.49 -18.43
N GLU A 155 -5.01 -31.85 -17.23
CA GLU A 155 -6.39 -31.69 -16.79
C GLU A 155 -6.60 -30.23 -16.31
N PHE A 156 -7.35 -29.43 -17.07
CA PHE A 156 -7.71 -28.06 -16.72
C PHE A 156 -9.23 -27.87 -16.72
N PHE A 157 -9.77 -27.30 -15.64
CA PHE A 157 -11.14 -26.80 -15.61
C PHE A 157 -11.25 -25.42 -16.25
N ILE A 158 -10.20 -24.59 -16.11
CA ILE A 158 -10.11 -23.27 -16.74
C ILE A 158 -8.66 -22.96 -17.13
N ARG A 159 -8.47 -22.34 -18.31
CA ARG A 159 -7.16 -21.98 -18.88
C ARG A 159 -6.90 -20.48 -18.75
N SER A 160 -5.62 -20.09 -18.80
CA SER A 160 -5.23 -18.68 -18.84
C SER A 160 -5.77 -18.01 -20.12
N PRO A 161 -6.25 -16.75 -20.06
CA PRO A 161 -6.59 -15.96 -21.25
C PRO A 161 -5.43 -15.79 -22.26
N LYS A 162 -4.17 -16.02 -21.84
CA LYS A 162 -3.00 -16.02 -22.72
C LYS A 162 -2.70 -17.39 -23.36
N ASP A 163 -3.28 -18.47 -22.85
CA ASP A 163 -2.96 -19.83 -23.31
C ASP A 163 -3.79 -20.22 -24.55
N LYS A 164 -3.13 -20.14 -25.71
CA LYS A 164 -3.66 -20.60 -27.01
C LYS A 164 -3.17 -22.00 -27.38
N THR A 165 -2.70 -22.79 -26.40
CA THR A 165 -2.16 -24.14 -26.66
C THR A 165 -3.30 -25.16 -26.70
N GLU A 166 -3.49 -25.79 -27.85
CA GLU A 166 -4.23 -27.05 -27.94
C GLU A 166 -3.42 -28.15 -27.25
N TYR A 167 -3.94 -28.73 -26.17
CA TYR A 167 -3.25 -29.79 -25.43
C TYR A 167 -3.43 -31.18 -26.07
N GLU A 168 -4.55 -31.40 -26.76
CA GLU A 168 -4.91 -32.65 -27.43
C GLU A 168 -4.02 -32.96 -28.64
N SER A 169 -3.56 -31.94 -29.37
CA SER A 169 -2.68 -32.07 -30.54
C SER A 169 -1.17 -32.15 -30.17
N LEU A 170 -0.83 -32.25 -28.88
CA LEU A 170 0.57 -32.26 -28.42
C LEU A 170 1.28 -33.61 -28.57
N SER A 171 2.44 -33.61 -29.22
CA SER A 171 3.30 -34.80 -29.29
C SER A 171 3.74 -35.30 -27.90
N LYS A 172 3.92 -36.63 -27.77
CA LYS A 172 4.44 -37.33 -26.57
C LYS A 172 5.83 -36.86 -26.08
N ARG A 173 6.54 -36.03 -26.87
CA ARG A 173 7.77 -35.32 -26.44
C ARG A 173 7.44 -33.98 -25.75
N LYS A 174 6.51 -33.21 -26.29
CA LYS A 174 6.08 -31.91 -25.73
C LYS A 174 5.29 -32.09 -24.43
N ILE A 175 4.42 -33.10 -24.35
CA ILE A 175 3.74 -33.49 -23.09
C ILE A 175 4.78 -33.82 -21.99
N ARG A 176 5.76 -34.70 -22.29
CA ARG A 176 6.84 -34.99 -21.33
C ARG A 176 7.62 -33.74 -20.92
N ALA A 177 7.96 -32.86 -21.85
CA ALA A 177 8.64 -31.61 -21.53
C ALA A 177 7.82 -30.69 -20.58
N ILE A 178 6.49 -30.64 -20.72
CA ILE A 178 5.60 -29.90 -19.80
C ILE A 178 5.63 -30.52 -18.39
N LEU A 179 5.63 -31.86 -18.30
CA LEU A 179 5.63 -32.59 -17.03
C LEU A 179 7.00 -32.64 -16.32
N THR A 180 8.12 -32.44 -17.03
CA THR A 180 9.47 -32.54 -16.45
C THR A 180 10.21 -31.20 -16.31
N THR A 181 9.59 -30.08 -16.69
CA THR A 181 10.23 -28.75 -16.65
C THR A 181 9.58 -27.89 -15.57
N THR A 182 10.39 -27.14 -14.82
CA THR A 182 9.92 -26.09 -13.92
C THR A 182 9.06 -25.08 -14.67
N GLN A 183 7.81 -24.92 -14.26
CA GLN A 183 6.83 -24.01 -14.87
C GLN A 183 6.04 -23.31 -13.75
N PRO A 184 5.62 -22.04 -13.92
CA PRO A 184 4.83 -21.32 -12.92
C PRO A 184 3.55 -22.07 -12.55
N ALA A 185 2.94 -21.75 -11.40
CA ALA A 185 1.71 -22.39 -10.94
C ALA A 185 0.59 -22.30 -12.02
N PRO A 186 -0.23 -23.36 -12.22
CA PRO A 186 -1.35 -23.32 -13.15
C PRO A 186 -2.32 -22.18 -12.88
N PHE A 187 -2.99 -21.69 -13.94
CA PHE A 187 -3.94 -20.58 -13.83
C PHE A 187 -5.12 -20.89 -12.88
N GLN A 188 -5.69 -22.10 -12.99
CA GLN A 188 -6.75 -22.57 -12.08
C GLN A 188 -6.28 -22.62 -10.61
N ASP A 189 -5.05 -23.06 -10.34
CA ASP A 189 -4.48 -23.10 -9.00
C ASP A 189 -4.37 -21.71 -8.39
N LYS A 190 -3.99 -20.69 -9.18
CA LYS A 190 -3.97 -19.29 -8.72
C LYS A 190 -5.35 -18.79 -8.32
N ILE A 191 -6.40 -19.15 -9.08
CA ILE A 191 -7.79 -18.79 -8.75
C ILE A 191 -8.20 -19.42 -7.42
N VAL A 192 -7.92 -20.71 -7.21
CA VAL A 192 -8.24 -21.39 -5.94
C VAL A 192 -7.48 -20.76 -4.77
N GLN A 193 -6.21 -20.40 -4.96
CA GLN A 193 -5.43 -19.67 -3.94
C GLN A 193 -6.00 -18.29 -3.64
N GLU A 194 -6.44 -17.54 -4.66
CA GLU A 194 -6.98 -16.19 -4.48
C GLU A 194 -8.36 -16.20 -3.79
N VAL A 195 -9.22 -17.17 -4.10
CA VAL A 195 -10.46 -17.38 -3.34
C VAL A 195 -10.16 -17.71 -1.88
N LEU A 196 -9.17 -18.57 -1.61
CA LEU A 196 -8.73 -18.89 -0.25
C LEU A 196 -8.11 -17.68 0.45
N LEU A 197 -7.37 -16.81 -0.27
CA LEU A 197 -6.78 -15.60 0.28
C LEU A 197 -7.88 -14.63 0.73
N MET A 198 -8.84 -14.32 -0.14
CA MET A 198 -9.96 -13.41 0.19
C MET A 198 -10.84 -13.91 1.35
N ILE A 199 -10.88 -15.21 1.61
CA ILE A 199 -11.64 -15.80 2.73
C ILE A 199 -10.81 -15.81 4.03
N LEU A 200 -9.48 -15.97 3.96
CA LEU A 200 -8.62 -16.08 5.15
C LEU A 200 -8.00 -14.74 5.61
N GLU A 201 -7.67 -13.84 4.67
CA GLU A 201 -7.10 -12.52 4.96
C GLU A 201 -7.94 -11.71 5.97
N PRO A 202 -9.28 -11.61 5.87
CA PRO A 202 -10.09 -10.86 6.84
C PRO A 202 -10.04 -11.43 8.26
N ILE A 203 -9.91 -12.76 8.38
CA ILE A 203 -9.91 -13.49 9.67
C ILE A 203 -8.63 -13.21 10.44
N TYR A 204 -7.49 -13.18 9.74
CA TYR A 204 -6.18 -13.05 10.34
C TYR A 204 -5.70 -11.59 10.43
N GLU A 205 -6.06 -10.73 9.49
CA GLU A 205 -5.69 -9.31 9.54
C GLU A 205 -6.30 -8.59 10.75
N ALA A 206 -7.49 -9.03 11.20
CA ALA A 206 -8.13 -8.59 12.44
C ALA A 206 -7.35 -9.01 13.71
N ARG A 207 -6.57 -10.11 13.65
CA ARG A 207 -5.84 -10.71 14.79
C ARG A 207 -4.36 -10.34 14.84
N PHE A 208 -3.73 -10.11 13.68
CA PHE A 208 -2.28 -9.94 13.58
C PHE A 208 -1.78 -8.71 14.33
N SER A 209 -0.77 -8.93 15.18
CA SER A 209 -0.02 -7.90 15.92
C SER A 209 0.26 -6.65 15.09
N GLN A 210 0.03 -5.47 15.66
CA GLN A 210 0.30 -4.20 15.00
C GLN A 210 1.81 -3.92 14.80
N LYS A 211 2.68 -4.78 15.33
CA LYS A 211 4.14 -4.72 15.18
C LYS A 211 4.67 -5.58 14.02
N SER A 212 3.81 -6.28 13.28
CA SER A 212 4.14 -7.04 12.07
C SER A 212 3.67 -6.36 10.77
N PHE A 213 4.56 -6.18 9.79
CA PHE A 213 4.34 -5.26 8.65
C PHE A 213 4.45 -5.84 7.24
N ALA A 214 5.15 -6.95 7.01
CA ALA A 214 5.30 -7.49 5.66
C ALA A 214 4.07 -8.33 5.27
N PHE A 215 3.80 -8.40 3.95
CA PHE A 215 2.74 -9.24 3.39
C PHE A 215 1.32 -8.99 3.96
N ARG A 216 1.03 -7.74 4.34
CA ARG A 216 -0.27 -7.30 4.88
C ARG A 216 -0.78 -6.07 4.11
N PRO A 217 -2.10 -5.92 3.92
CA PRO A 217 -2.66 -4.75 3.23
C PRO A 217 -2.30 -3.45 3.96
N GLY A 218 -2.00 -2.40 3.21
CA GLY A 218 -1.68 -1.06 3.73
C GLY A 218 -0.38 -0.92 4.54
N ARG A 219 0.32 -2.01 4.87
CA ARG A 219 1.61 -2.00 5.60
C ARG A 219 2.78 -2.24 4.63
N ASN A 220 3.88 -1.53 4.84
CA ASN A 220 5.06 -1.62 3.97
C ASN A 220 6.36 -1.21 4.71
N ALA A 221 7.50 -1.30 4.03
CA ALA A 221 8.79 -0.89 4.60
C ALA A 221 8.84 0.60 5.01
N HIS A 222 8.04 1.49 4.40
CA HIS A 222 7.96 2.89 4.81
C HIS A 222 7.19 3.08 6.11
N THR A 223 6.07 2.36 6.33
CA THR A 223 5.37 2.40 7.63
C THR A 223 6.28 1.91 8.74
N VAL A 224 7.09 0.87 8.49
CA VAL A 224 8.14 0.41 9.41
C VAL A 224 9.14 1.53 9.75
N LEU A 225 9.71 2.20 8.75
CA LEU A 225 10.65 3.29 8.97
C LEU A 225 10.02 4.46 9.76
N ARG A 226 8.73 4.75 9.57
CA ARG A 226 8.01 5.77 10.36
C ARG A 226 7.79 5.34 11.81
N VAL A 227 7.46 4.07 12.08
CA VAL A 227 7.38 3.52 13.45
C VAL A 227 8.74 3.57 14.13
N ILE A 228 9.83 3.20 13.43
CA ILE A 228 11.19 3.33 13.95
C ILE A 228 11.49 4.80 14.32
N ARG A 229 11.15 5.76 13.47
CA ARG A 229 11.35 7.19 13.76
C ARG A 229 10.51 7.72 14.93
N ARG A 230 9.29 7.20 15.15
CA ARG A 230 8.44 7.57 16.30
C ARG A 230 8.93 6.90 17.59
N SER A 231 8.85 5.56 17.61
CA SER A 231 8.91 4.77 18.84
C SER A 231 10.33 4.39 19.25
N PHE A 232 11.26 4.17 18.29
CA PHE A 232 12.61 3.67 18.61
C PHE A 232 13.58 4.79 19.05
N ALA A 233 13.08 5.99 19.34
CA ALA A 233 13.84 7.03 20.04
C ALA A 233 14.14 6.59 21.49
N GLY A 234 15.37 6.81 21.97
CA GLY A 234 15.73 6.51 23.37
C GLY A 234 16.07 5.05 23.68
N TYR A 235 16.37 4.23 22.65
CA TYR A 235 16.97 2.89 22.80
C TYR A 235 18.47 2.92 22.46
N LEU A 236 19.27 2.15 23.19
CA LEU A 236 20.74 2.05 22.99
C LEU A 236 21.18 0.74 22.34
N TRP A 237 20.67 -0.37 22.86
CA TRP A 237 21.00 -1.71 22.40
C TRP A 237 19.92 -2.21 21.47
N TYR A 238 20.32 -2.85 20.39
CA TYR A 238 19.41 -3.40 19.40
C TYR A 238 19.79 -4.85 19.13
N ILE A 239 18.77 -5.69 18.98
CA ILE A 239 18.90 -7.07 18.49
C ILE A 239 18.29 -7.07 17.09
N LYS A 240 19.11 -7.26 16.05
CA LYS A 240 18.61 -7.66 14.74
C LYS A 240 18.50 -9.18 14.72
N GLY A 241 17.49 -9.72 14.06
CA GLY A 241 17.37 -11.15 13.79
C GLY A 241 16.90 -11.44 12.38
N ASP A 242 17.29 -12.61 11.89
CA ASP A 242 16.87 -13.15 10.60
C ASP A 242 16.29 -14.55 10.78
N LEU A 243 15.00 -14.67 10.50
CA LEU A 243 14.23 -15.92 10.52
C LEU A 243 13.79 -16.31 9.10
N SER A 244 14.45 -15.82 8.05
CA SER A 244 14.03 -16.05 6.66
C SER A 244 14.10 -17.51 6.22
N THR A 245 14.85 -18.34 6.94
CA THR A 245 14.80 -19.82 6.82
C THR A 245 13.40 -20.39 7.04
N VAL A 246 12.54 -19.71 7.82
CA VAL A 246 11.12 -20.03 7.98
C VAL A 246 10.35 -19.77 6.68
N LEU A 247 10.73 -18.76 5.91
CA LEU A 247 10.10 -18.42 4.63
C LEU A 247 10.48 -19.41 3.51
N ASP A 248 11.68 -20.00 3.55
CA ASP A 248 12.12 -21.00 2.58
C ASP A 248 11.26 -22.28 2.61
N GLY A 249 10.81 -22.71 3.79
CA GLY A 249 9.82 -23.78 3.93
C GLY A 249 9.81 -24.50 5.28
N MET A 250 8.63 -24.61 5.89
CA MET A 250 8.43 -25.30 7.17
C MET A 250 7.75 -26.67 7.03
N LYS A 251 7.89 -27.51 8.06
CA LYS A 251 7.17 -28.80 8.16
C LYS A 251 5.66 -28.54 8.10
N VAL A 252 4.98 -29.09 7.09
CA VAL A 252 3.55 -28.87 6.80
C VAL A 252 2.66 -29.02 8.03
N GLY A 253 2.91 -30.01 8.88
CA GLY A 253 2.15 -30.23 10.11
C GLY A 253 2.19 -29.05 11.11
N MET A 254 3.29 -28.29 11.16
CA MET A 254 3.42 -27.13 12.05
C MET A 254 2.60 -25.93 11.52
N VAL A 255 2.67 -25.68 10.20
CA VAL A 255 1.87 -24.64 9.53
C VAL A 255 0.36 -24.94 9.65
N ILE A 256 -0.03 -26.20 9.46
CA ILE A 256 -1.43 -26.63 9.61
C ILE A 256 -1.89 -26.54 11.07
N SER A 257 -1.04 -26.84 12.06
CA SER A 257 -1.39 -26.62 13.48
C SER A 257 -1.64 -25.15 13.81
N ALA A 258 -0.83 -24.23 13.28
CA ALA A 258 -1.04 -22.78 13.45
C ALA A 258 -2.34 -22.31 12.76
N LEU A 259 -2.63 -22.78 11.55
CA LEU A 259 -3.92 -22.54 10.87
C LEU A 259 -5.11 -23.07 11.68
N MET A 260 -4.99 -24.30 12.20
CA MET A 260 -6.01 -25.00 12.98
C MET A 260 -6.28 -24.37 14.36
N ARG A 261 -5.46 -23.42 14.83
CA ARG A 261 -5.71 -22.65 16.05
C ARG A 261 -6.99 -21.84 15.94
N ASP A 262 -7.10 -21.06 14.86
CA ASP A 262 -8.16 -20.08 14.59
C ASP A 262 -9.26 -20.61 13.65
N VAL A 263 -8.88 -21.40 12.64
CA VAL A 263 -9.81 -21.97 11.63
C VAL A 263 -10.13 -23.43 11.93
N ARG A 264 -11.39 -23.81 11.86
CA ARG A 264 -11.89 -25.18 12.12
C ARG A 264 -12.63 -25.83 10.95
N ASP A 265 -12.76 -25.15 9.80
CA ASP A 265 -13.35 -25.73 8.60
C ASP A 265 -12.43 -26.80 7.98
N LYS A 266 -12.81 -28.07 8.11
CA LYS A 266 -12.03 -29.20 7.63
C LYS A 266 -11.76 -29.16 6.13
N LYS A 267 -12.70 -28.71 5.28
CA LYS A 267 -12.49 -28.70 3.82
C LYS A 267 -11.41 -27.68 3.43
N VAL A 268 -11.43 -26.50 4.06
CA VAL A 268 -10.39 -25.48 3.84
C VAL A 268 -9.03 -25.97 4.32
N ILE A 269 -8.97 -26.57 5.53
CA ILE A 269 -7.73 -27.12 6.09
C ILE A 269 -7.15 -28.24 5.21
N ASP A 270 -7.97 -29.23 4.80
CA ASP A 270 -7.51 -30.34 3.96
C ASP A 270 -7.10 -29.88 2.55
N LEU A 271 -7.77 -28.86 1.99
CA LEU A 271 -7.40 -28.27 0.68
C LEU A 271 -6.04 -27.55 0.71
N ILE A 272 -5.76 -26.79 1.77
CA ILE A 272 -4.46 -26.11 1.98
C ILE A 272 -3.37 -27.13 2.32
N LYS A 273 -3.67 -28.13 3.16
CA LYS A 273 -2.77 -29.25 3.45
C LYS A 273 -2.39 -30.01 2.18
N ALA A 274 -3.34 -30.24 1.27
CA ALA A 274 -3.06 -30.83 -0.04
C ALA A 274 -2.15 -29.92 -0.89
N ALA A 275 -2.36 -28.60 -0.88
CA ALA A 275 -1.52 -27.64 -1.63
C ALA A 275 -0.06 -27.62 -1.15
N LEU A 276 0.15 -27.72 0.17
CA LEU A 276 1.46 -27.78 0.81
C LEU A 276 2.15 -29.16 0.67
N THR A 277 1.37 -30.24 0.58
CA THR A 277 1.91 -31.62 0.51
C THR A 277 2.15 -32.09 -0.93
N THR A 278 1.44 -31.53 -1.92
CA THR A 278 1.58 -31.92 -3.33
C THR A 278 2.96 -31.51 -3.85
N PRO A 279 3.76 -32.42 -4.43
CA PRO A 279 5.12 -32.09 -4.88
C PRO A 279 5.12 -31.04 -5.99
N VAL A 280 6.11 -30.14 -5.95
CA VAL A 280 6.38 -29.16 -7.00
C VAL A 280 7.51 -29.67 -7.88
N ILE A 281 7.35 -29.54 -9.20
CA ILE A 281 8.41 -29.87 -10.17
C ILE A 281 9.46 -28.76 -10.13
N THR A 282 10.43 -28.90 -9.22
CA THR A 282 11.61 -28.04 -9.15
C THR A 282 12.78 -28.70 -9.89
N SER A 283 13.31 -28.02 -10.90
CA SER A 283 14.64 -28.32 -11.41
C SER A 283 15.65 -28.09 -10.29
N ARG A 284 16.34 -29.14 -9.85
CA ARG A 284 17.48 -29.01 -8.94
C ARG A 284 18.45 -27.95 -9.48
N VAL A 285 18.89 -27.05 -8.60
CA VAL A 285 20.03 -26.20 -8.89
C VAL A 285 21.26 -27.07 -8.71
N ASP A 286 21.79 -27.62 -9.81
CA ASP A 286 23.03 -28.40 -9.76
C ASP A 286 24.18 -27.55 -9.22
N ASP A 287 24.85 -28.06 -8.19
CA ASP A 287 26.05 -27.47 -7.61
C ASP A 287 27.19 -27.41 -8.64
N GLY A 288 27.81 -26.24 -8.78
CA GLY A 288 29.17 -26.07 -9.32
C GLY A 288 29.41 -26.39 -10.80
N GLU A 289 28.51 -27.08 -11.52
CA GLU A 289 28.65 -27.46 -12.93
C GLU A 289 28.84 -26.22 -13.84
N LYS A 290 30.12 -25.92 -14.16
CA LYS A 290 30.55 -24.78 -14.98
C LYS A 290 30.02 -24.92 -16.41
N LYS A 291 28.77 -24.49 -16.64
CA LYS A 291 28.06 -24.50 -17.94
C LYS A 291 28.99 -24.09 -19.08
N LYS A 292 29.52 -25.09 -19.81
CA LYS A 292 30.43 -24.91 -20.95
C LYS A 292 29.81 -23.87 -21.90
N LYS A 293 30.56 -22.79 -22.19
CA LYS A 293 30.10 -21.66 -23.01
C LYS A 293 29.80 -22.11 -24.45
N LYS A 294 28.61 -22.69 -24.69
CA LYS A 294 28.08 -22.95 -26.03
C LYS A 294 28.12 -21.62 -26.80
N LYS A 295 28.88 -21.56 -27.90
CA LYS A 295 28.91 -20.39 -28.78
C LYS A 295 27.47 -20.05 -29.16
N ARG A 296 26.97 -18.88 -28.73
CA ARG A 296 25.63 -18.41 -29.10
C ARG A 296 25.58 -18.28 -30.62
N LYS A 297 24.90 -19.21 -31.31
CA LYS A 297 24.41 -18.95 -32.67
C LYS A 297 23.58 -17.67 -32.62
N TYR A 298 23.71 -16.83 -33.64
CA TYR A 298 22.99 -15.56 -33.73
C TYR A 298 21.49 -15.82 -33.89
N GLN A 299 20.77 -15.90 -32.77
CA GLN A 299 19.32 -15.80 -32.77
C GLN A 299 18.96 -14.37 -33.16
N LYS A 300 18.43 -14.21 -34.39
CA LYS A 300 17.85 -12.97 -34.89
C LYS A 300 16.71 -12.60 -33.93
N LYS A 301 16.98 -11.68 -33.00
CA LYS A 301 16.02 -11.33 -31.93
C LYS A 301 14.74 -10.80 -32.59
N ARG A 302 13.62 -11.48 -32.32
CA ARG A 302 12.28 -11.07 -32.71
C ARG A 302 12.03 -9.66 -32.17
N VAL A 303 11.70 -8.74 -33.07
CA VAL A 303 11.03 -7.50 -32.68
C VAL A 303 9.65 -7.92 -32.19
N LEU A 304 9.24 -7.47 -31.01
CA LEU A 304 7.89 -7.78 -30.51
C LEU A 304 6.86 -7.20 -31.49
N ALA A 305 5.80 -7.95 -31.77
CA ALA A 305 4.66 -7.39 -32.50
C ALA A 305 3.99 -6.29 -31.65
N GLU A 306 3.26 -5.37 -32.28
CA GLU A 306 2.62 -4.26 -31.55
C GLU A 306 1.54 -4.77 -30.58
N ASP A 307 0.90 -5.89 -30.91
CA ASP A 307 -0.07 -6.63 -30.08
C ASP A 307 0.58 -7.58 -29.05
N GLU A 308 1.90 -7.81 -29.07
CA GLU A 308 2.55 -8.63 -28.06
C GLU A 308 2.69 -7.81 -26.76
N PRO A 309 2.18 -8.31 -25.61
CA PRO A 309 2.25 -7.56 -24.36
C PRO A 309 3.71 -7.28 -24.03
N LYS A 310 4.04 -5.98 -23.93
CA LYS A 310 5.40 -5.51 -23.65
C LYS A 310 5.89 -6.20 -22.38
N PRO A 311 7.02 -6.93 -22.42
CA PRO A 311 7.53 -7.65 -21.25
C PRO A 311 7.82 -6.68 -20.12
N ASP A 312 7.83 -7.20 -18.88
CA ASP A 312 7.89 -6.42 -17.64
C ASP A 312 8.83 -5.22 -17.76
N PRO A 313 8.35 -3.99 -17.45
CA PRO A 313 9.13 -2.79 -17.66
C PRO A 313 10.53 -2.93 -17.05
N TYR A 314 11.57 -2.70 -17.85
CA TYR A 314 12.95 -2.95 -17.43
C TYR A 314 13.32 -2.19 -16.13
N TRP A 315 12.68 -1.04 -15.86
CA TRP A 315 12.82 -0.31 -14.61
C TRP A 315 12.35 -1.12 -13.37
N LEU A 316 11.32 -1.95 -13.51
CA LEU A 316 10.70 -2.75 -12.45
C LEU A 316 11.60 -3.93 -12.07
N GLU A 317 12.08 -4.68 -13.07
CA GLU A 317 13.10 -5.73 -12.88
C GLU A 317 14.38 -5.15 -12.26
N THR A 318 14.82 -3.98 -12.73
CA THR A 318 15.99 -3.28 -12.18
C THR A 318 15.75 -2.81 -10.74
N PHE A 319 14.53 -2.40 -10.39
CA PHE A 319 14.19 -1.97 -9.03
C PHE A 319 14.05 -3.14 -8.05
N PHE A 320 13.41 -4.24 -8.43
CA PHE A 320 13.36 -5.43 -7.57
C PHE A 320 14.76 -6.05 -7.41
N GLY A 321 15.62 -6.02 -8.43
CA GLY A 321 17.03 -6.36 -8.28
C GLY A 321 17.88 -5.34 -7.51
N PHE A 322 17.31 -4.19 -7.12
CA PHE A 322 17.91 -3.18 -6.21
C PHE A 322 17.38 -3.29 -4.77
N ALA A 323 16.22 -3.95 -4.56
CA ALA A 323 15.51 -4.01 -3.29
C ALA A 323 16.40 -4.50 -2.13
N PRO A 324 16.11 -4.10 -0.87
CA PRO A 324 16.84 -4.60 0.28
C PRO A 324 16.80 -6.13 0.33
N GLU A 325 17.86 -6.74 0.85
CA GLU A 325 17.90 -8.18 1.09
C GLU A 325 16.69 -8.64 1.93
N GLU A 326 16.23 -7.78 2.86
CA GLU A 326 15.04 -8.01 3.69
C GLU A 326 13.67 -7.92 2.97
N ALA A 327 13.63 -7.67 1.66
CA ALA A 327 12.42 -7.72 0.83
C ALA A 327 12.60 -8.51 -0.47
N GLU A 328 13.76 -9.15 -0.69
CA GLU A 328 14.00 -10.03 -1.85
C GLU A 328 13.37 -11.42 -1.63
N ILE A 329 13.39 -11.91 -0.38
CA ILE A 329 12.84 -13.21 0.02
C ILE A 329 11.31 -13.14 0.16
N HIS A 330 10.62 -14.01 -0.57
CA HIS A 330 9.17 -14.17 -0.55
C HIS A 330 8.83 -15.67 -0.42
N PRO A 331 8.01 -16.08 0.57
CA PRO A 331 7.73 -17.50 0.80
C PRO A 331 6.92 -18.09 -0.35
N SER A 332 7.25 -19.32 -0.76
CA SER A 332 6.61 -20.03 -1.88
C SER A 332 6.50 -21.52 -1.55
N TRP A 333 5.55 -21.87 -0.68
CA TRP A 333 5.41 -23.20 -0.11
C TRP A 333 4.51 -24.09 -0.97
N GLY A 334 5.08 -25.12 -1.60
CA GLY A 334 4.31 -26.06 -2.42
C GLY A 334 3.57 -25.36 -3.55
N HIS A 335 2.26 -25.62 -3.69
CA HIS A 335 1.39 -24.93 -4.66
C HIS A 335 0.70 -23.69 -4.07
N CYS A 336 1.07 -23.24 -2.87
CA CYS A 336 0.48 -22.09 -2.17
C CYS A 336 1.11 -20.73 -2.54
N GLY A 337 1.67 -20.51 -3.73
CA GLY A 337 2.43 -19.28 -4.05
C GLY A 337 1.80 -17.93 -3.63
N ILE A 338 0.49 -17.75 -3.83
CA ILE A 338 -0.26 -16.53 -3.42
C ILE A 338 -0.61 -16.56 -1.92
N LEU A 339 -0.86 -17.75 -1.35
CA LEU A 339 -1.23 -17.95 0.06
C LEU A 339 -0.03 -17.96 1.03
N SER A 340 1.16 -18.31 0.55
CA SER A 340 2.36 -18.52 1.36
C SER A 340 2.77 -17.30 2.19
N PRO A 341 2.65 -16.05 1.70
CA PRO A 341 2.92 -14.87 2.51
C PRO A 341 1.96 -14.72 3.70
N LEU A 342 0.67 -15.06 3.52
CA LEU A 342 -0.30 -15.10 4.62
C LEU A 342 -0.01 -16.26 5.58
N LEU A 343 0.22 -17.47 5.07
CA LEU A 343 0.55 -18.66 5.87
C LEU A 343 1.84 -18.48 6.70
N ALA A 344 2.84 -17.78 6.17
CA ALA A 344 4.06 -17.40 6.89
C ALA A 344 3.78 -16.42 8.03
N ASN A 345 2.88 -15.44 7.83
CA ASN A 345 2.45 -14.56 8.91
C ASN A 345 1.60 -15.28 9.96
N ILE A 346 0.69 -16.20 9.57
CA ILE A 346 -0.07 -17.06 10.50
C ILE A 346 0.87 -17.89 11.38
N PHE A 347 1.96 -18.41 10.80
CA PHE A 347 2.94 -19.21 11.52
C PHE A 347 3.83 -18.37 12.46
N LEU A 348 4.24 -17.16 12.04
CA LEU A 348 5.07 -16.26 12.84
C LEU A 348 4.29 -15.44 13.89
N ASP A 349 2.96 -15.42 13.84
CA ASP A 349 2.08 -14.75 14.80
C ASP A 349 2.28 -15.25 16.25
N GLU A 350 2.75 -16.48 16.47
CA GLU A 350 3.14 -16.94 17.81
C GLU A 350 4.38 -16.21 18.37
N LEU A 351 5.33 -15.80 17.52
CA LEU A 351 6.46 -14.96 17.93
C LEU A 351 5.98 -13.53 18.21
N ASP A 352 5.09 -12.99 17.38
CA ASP A 352 4.57 -11.64 17.56
C ASP A 352 3.87 -11.49 18.92
N ARG A 353 2.98 -12.44 19.27
CA ARG A 353 2.31 -12.48 20.59
C ARG A 353 3.30 -12.65 21.75
N TRP A 354 4.26 -13.58 21.62
CA TRP A 354 5.29 -13.78 22.64
C TRP A 354 6.13 -12.52 22.88
N MET A 355 6.46 -11.78 21.82
CA MET A 355 7.15 -10.49 21.93
C MET A 355 6.27 -9.42 22.58
N GLU A 356 4.98 -9.35 22.30
CA GLU A 356 4.04 -8.42 22.95
C GLU A 356 3.89 -8.69 24.46
N ASP A 357 3.85 -9.94 24.88
CA ASP A 357 3.85 -10.28 26.31
C ASP A 357 5.20 -9.98 26.98
N LYS A 358 6.33 -10.22 26.27
CA LYS A 358 7.65 -9.81 26.75
C LYS A 358 7.83 -8.29 26.84
N ILE A 359 7.17 -7.51 25.99
CA ILE A 359 7.13 -6.03 26.10
C ILE A 359 6.46 -5.61 27.42
N LYS A 360 5.35 -6.26 27.81
CA LYS A 360 4.65 -6.01 29.08
C LYS A 360 5.50 -6.45 30.28
N GLU A 361 6.04 -7.67 30.27
CA GLU A 361 6.89 -8.23 31.34
C GLU A 361 8.16 -7.41 31.62
N PHE A 362 8.77 -6.85 30.56
CA PHE A 362 9.99 -6.07 30.68
C PHE A 362 9.76 -4.62 31.11
N TYR A 363 8.55 -4.08 30.94
CA TYR A 363 8.27 -2.69 31.26
C TYR A 363 8.37 -2.44 32.77
N ARG A 364 9.25 -1.53 33.17
CA ARG A 364 9.40 -1.08 34.56
C ARG A 364 9.58 0.43 34.58
N PRO A 365 8.54 1.22 34.90
CA PRO A 365 8.65 2.67 34.99
C PRO A 365 9.60 3.06 36.13
N SER A 366 10.25 4.22 35.99
CA SER A 366 11.02 4.86 37.05
C SER A 366 10.63 6.32 37.13
N THR A 367 10.24 6.79 38.31
CA THR A 367 9.74 8.15 38.58
C THR A 367 10.67 9.27 38.10
N SER A 368 11.97 9.00 37.93
CA SER A 368 12.95 9.97 37.41
C SER A 368 12.92 10.14 35.88
N ASP A 369 12.05 9.44 35.15
CA ASP A 369 12.03 9.34 33.68
C ASP A 369 10.71 9.91 33.11
N VAL A 370 10.52 11.22 33.29
CA VAL A 370 9.28 12.00 33.05
C VAL A 370 8.57 11.67 31.72
N ILE A 371 9.33 11.31 30.67
CA ILE A 371 8.82 10.96 29.34
C ILE A 371 7.94 9.69 29.36
N TRP A 372 8.16 8.77 30.30
CA TRP A 372 7.53 7.44 30.35
C TRP A 372 7.01 7.12 31.76
N ASN A 373 6.51 8.14 32.49
CA ASN A 373 5.97 7.98 33.84
C ASN A 373 4.47 7.57 33.87
N SER A 374 3.73 7.79 32.78
CA SER A 374 2.31 7.42 32.68
C SER A 374 2.14 5.94 32.30
N PRO A 375 1.18 5.20 32.89
CA PRO A 375 0.85 3.84 32.47
C PRO A 375 -0.07 3.79 31.24
N ASP A 376 -0.78 4.88 30.94
CA ASP A 376 -1.85 4.93 29.93
C ASP A 376 -1.34 5.22 28.51
N GLU A 377 -2.00 4.63 27.51
CA GLU A 377 -1.62 4.69 26.09
C GLU A 377 -1.64 6.10 25.48
N GLU A 378 -2.30 7.06 26.15
CA GLU A 378 -2.37 8.46 25.75
C GLU A 378 -1.00 9.19 25.81
N ALA A 379 -0.02 8.62 26.51
CA ALA A 379 1.33 9.17 26.65
C ALA A 379 2.14 9.27 25.34
N GLU A 380 1.71 8.66 24.22
CA GLU A 380 2.34 8.86 22.90
C GLU A 380 2.18 10.29 22.34
N GLN A 381 1.52 11.21 23.05
CA GLN A 381 1.49 12.65 22.72
C GLN A 381 2.75 13.42 23.14
N GLY A 382 3.73 12.79 23.81
CA GLY A 382 5.06 13.37 24.00
C GLY A 382 5.70 13.71 22.65
N ASN A 383 5.99 14.99 22.39
CA ASN A 383 6.38 15.46 21.05
C ASN A 383 7.83 15.10 20.70
N THR A 384 8.06 13.87 20.24
CA THR A 384 9.38 13.26 19.96
C THR A 384 10.24 13.98 18.91
N SER A 385 9.76 15.08 18.32
CA SER A 385 10.58 15.98 17.51
C SER A 385 11.65 16.74 18.31
N TRP A 386 11.53 16.82 19.64
CA TRP A 386 12.52 17.51 20.49
C TRP A 386 13.71 16.61 20.89
N PRO A 387 14.97 17.10 20.83
CA PRO A 387 16.15 16.34 21.22
C PRO A 387 16.31 16.18 22.74
N GLU A 388 15.49 15.36 23.39
CA GLU A 388 15.47 15.30 24.86
C GLU A 388 16.70 14.63 25.51
N PHE A 389 16.97 15.04 26.75
CA PHE A 389 18.27 15.01 27.41
C PHE A 389 18.39 13.85 28.41
N VAL A 390 18.08 12.62 28.01
CA VAL A 390 18.08 11.48 28.94
C VAL A 390 19.32 10.59 28.77
N PRO A 391 20.25 10.57 29.75
CA PRO A 391 21.26 9.54 29.89
C PRO A 391 20.60 8.16 29.90
N THR A 392 20.78 7.43 28.81
CA THR A 392 19.87 6.35 28.39
C THR A 392 20.18 5.00 29.05
N SER A 393 21.12 4.99 30.00
CA SER A 393 21.62 3.82 30.71
C SER A 393 22.07 4.21 32.12
N GLY A 394 21.15 4.07 33.07
CA GLY A 394 21.40 4.12 34.51
C GLY A 394 20.49 3.12 35.22
N PRO A 395 20.74 2.77 36.49
CA PRO A 395 19.87 1.86 37.23
C PRO A 395 18.44 2.43 37.30
N ASP A 396 18.31 3.71 37.65
CA ASP A 396 17.05 4.38 38.03
C ASP A 396 16.25 4.93 36.82
N LYS A 397 16.29 4.27 35.66
CA LYS A 397 15.59 4.69 34.43
C LYS A 397 14.63 3.62 33.90
N THR A 398 13.55 4.07 33.27
CA THR A 398 12.46 3.23 32.81
C THR A 398 12.98 2.14 31.87
N ARG A 399 12.76 0.87 32.24
CA ARG A 399 13.04 -0.28 31.36
C ARG A 399 11.90 -0.43 30.38
N LYS A 400 12.25 -0.56 29.10
CA LYS A 400 11.31 -0.77 28.00
C LYS A 400 12.00 -1.57 26.89
N ILE A 401 11.22 -2.33 26.15
CA ILE A 401 11.62 -2.85 24.83
C ILE A 401 10.55 -2.49 23.80
N ASP A 402 10.97 -2.34 22.54
CA ASP A 402 10.06 -2.28 21.39
C ASP A 402 10.46 -3.29 20.33
N TYR A 403 9.48 -3.72 19.53
CA TYR A 403 9.58 -4.82 18.57
C TYR A 403 8.96 -4.42 17.23
N ILE A 404 9.58 -4.87 16.14
CA ILE A 404 9.09 -4.79 14.77
C ILE A 404 9.45 -6.09 14.04
N ARG A 405 8.49 -6.62 13.26
CA ARG A 405 8.72 -7.69 12.27
C ARG A 405 8.42 -7.23 10.84
N TYR A 406 9.34 -7.54 9.93
CA TYR A 406 9.15 -7.42 8.49
C TYR A 406 9.55 -8.74 7.81
N GLY A 407 8.54 -9.58 7.56
CA GLY A 407 8.74 -10.91 6.98
C GLY A 407 9.39 -11.84 8.00
N GLY A 408 10.53 -12.41 7.63
CA GLY A 408 11.41 -13.16 8.55
C GLY A 408 12.35 -12.27 9.36
N HIS A 409 12.52 -10.99 9.01
CA HIS A 409 13.46 -10.10 9.70
C HIS A 409 12.80 -9.39 10.88
N ILE A 410 13.51 -9.37 12.01
CA ILE A 410 13.06 -8.74 13.25
C ILE A 410 14.05 -7.68 13.74
N LEU A 411 13.51 -6.65 14.40
CA LEU A 411 14.27 -5.62 15.08
C LEU A 411 13.69 -5.39 16.47
N ILE A 412 14.53 -5.59 17.50
CA ILE A 412 14.19 -5.33 18.90
C ILE A 412 15.07 -4.18 19.41
N GLY A 413 14.46 -3.15 19.98
CA GLY A 413 15.15 -2.08 20.71
C GLY A 413 15.09 -2.33 22.21
N VAL A 414 16.21 -2.14 22.93
CA VAL A 414 16.32 -2.41 24.38
C VAL A 414 16.85 -1.19 25.14
N ARG A 415 16.06 -0.71 26.12
CA ARG A 415 16.36 0.42 27.01
C ARG A 415 16.76 -0.14 28.37
N GLY A 416 18.06 -0.35 28.53
CA GLY A 416 18.70 -0.97 29.69
C GLY A 416 20.18 -1.24 29.44
N PRO A 417 20.90 -1.86 30.39
CA PRO A 417 22.25 -2.39 30.15
C PRO A 417 22.27 -3.51 29.11
N ARG A 418 23.47 -3.84 28.59
CA ARG A 418 23.69 -4.93 27.62
C ARG A 418 23.26 -6.30 28.15
N ALA A 419 23.28 -6.50 29.48
CA ALA A 419 22.86 -7.74 30.13
C ALA A 419 21.39 -8.07 29.84
N ASP A 420 20.50 -7.07 29.93
CA ASP A 420 19.07 -7.22 29.67
C ASP A 420 18.82 -7.73 28.23
N ALA A 421 19.51 -7.14 27.25
CA ALA A 421 19.46 -7.56 25.85
C ALA A 421 20.04 -8.98 25.63
N ALA A 422 21.06 -9.38 26.40
CA ALA A 422 21.63 -10.72 26.34
C ALA A 422 20.68 -11.79 26.91
N THR A 423 19.98 -11.46 28.01
CA THR A 423 18.93 -12.32 28.60
C THR A 423 17.75 -12.50 27.64
N LEU A 424 17.24 -11.40 27.06
CA LEU A 424 16.16 -11.45 26.07
C LEU A 424 16.57 -12.27 24.83
N ARG A 425 17.82 -12.11 24.35
CA ARG A 425 18.34 -12.92 23.24
C ARG A 425 18.36 -14.42 23.58
N LYS A 426 18.77 -14.81 24.80
CA LYS A 426 18.76 -16.22 25.20
C LYS A 426 17.33 -16.78 25.18
N GLN A 427 16.37 -16.06 25.75
CA GLN A 427 14.95 -16.46 25.75
C GLN A 427 14.40 -16.59 24.32
N LEU A 428 14.78 -15.70 23.40
CA LEU A 428 14.37 -15.75 21.99
C LEU A 428 14.98 -16.95 21.24
N ILE A 429 16.25 -17.30 21.48
CA ILE A 429 16.89 -18.49 20.91
C ILE A 429 16.16 -19.76 21.38
N GLU A 430 15.88 -19.85 22.69
CA GLU A 430 15.17 -20.97 23.30
C GLU A 430 13.74 -21.11 22.76
N PHE A 431 13.00 -20.00 22.61
CA PHE A 431 11.69 -19.97 21.98
C PHE A 431 11.74 -20.48 20.52
N CYS A 432 12.72 -20.03 19.72
CA CYS A 432 12.84 -20.44 18.32
C CYS A 432 13.21 -21.92 18.13
N ASP A 433 14.06 -22.50 18.99
CA ASP A 433 14.35 -23.94 18.94
C ASP A 433 13.12 -24.76 19.36
N GLN A 434 12.41 -24.36 20.43
CA GLN A 434 11.21 -25.05 20.92
C GLN A 434 10.01 -24.96 19.96
N LYS A 435 9.73 -23.78 19.39
CA LYS A 435 8.54 -23.52 18.56
C LYS A 435 8.76 -23.73 17.08
N TYR A 436 9.92 -23.32 16.56
CA TYR A 436 10.22 -23.37 15.13
C TYR A 436 11.22 -24.47 14.77
N MET A 437 11.77 -25.22 15.74
CA MET A 437 12.84 -26.20 15.52
C MET A 437 14.06 -25.58 14.81
N LEU A 438 14.26 -24.27 15.05
CA LEU A 438 15.26 -23.43 14.37
C LEU A 438 16.34 -23.03 15.37
N LYS A 439 17.51 -23.64 15.22
CA LYS A 439 18.69 -23.33 16.05
C LYS A 439 19.30 -22.01 15.61
N LEU A 440 19.24 -21.02 16.49
CA LEU A 440 19.74 -19.67 16.26
C LEU A 440 20.99 -19.40 17.11
N ASP A 441 22.10 -19.10 16.44
CA ASP A 441 23.36 -18.80 17.11
C ASP A 441 23.49 -17.32 17.50
N ASN A 442 24.43 -17.04 18.42
CA ASN A 442 24.76 -15.69 18.87
C ASN A 442 25.19 -14.72 17.74
N GLU A 443 25.55 -15.23 16.56
CA GLU A 443 25.86 -14.46 15.35
C GLU A 443 24.63 -14.16 14.47
N SER A 444 23.59 -15.01 14.52
CA SER A 444 22.30 -14.78 13.83
C SER A 444 21.47 -13.69 14.51
N LEU A 445 21.71 -13.46 15.81
CA LEU A 445 21.07 -12.46 16.66
C LEU A 445 22.12 -11.49 17.25
N PRO A 446 22.80 -10.66 16.43
CA PRO A 446 23.82 -9.74 16.93
C PRO A 446 23.20 -8.65 17.82
N ILE A 447 23.81 -8.45 19.01
CA ILE A 447 23.44 -7.35 19.91
C ILE A 447 24.37 -6.16 19.63
N GLU A 448 23.86 -5.16 18.94
CA GLU A 448 24.59 -3.96 18.53
C GLU A 448 24.25 -2.74 19.40
N HIS A 449 25.14 -1.73 19.37
CA HIS A 449 24.90 -0.42 20.00
C HIS A 449 24.64 0.64 18.94
N ILE A 450 23.69 1.53 19.18
CA ILE A 450 23.21 2.57 18.25
C ILE A 450 24.31 3.50 17.69
N THR A 451 25.47 3.60 18.35
CA THR A 451 26.66 4.33 17.85
C THR A 451 27.32 3.65 16.64
N LYS A 452 27.22 2.32 16.50
CA LYS A 452 27.81 1.59 15.34
C LYS A 452 27.05 1.84 14.04
N GLY A 453 25.74 2.12 14.14
CA GLY A 453 24.81 2.19 13.02
C GLY A 453 24.23 0.82 12.68
N ILE A 454 22.98 0.54 13.09
CA ILE A 454 22.30 -0.74 12.82
C ILE A 454 21.64 -0.70 11.44
N MET A 455 21.86 -1.72 10.61
CA MET A 455 21.27 -1.80 9.27
C MET A 455 19.96 -2.61 9.25
N PHE A 456 18.87 -1.99 8.78
CA PHE A 456 17.55 -2.61 8.63
C PHE A 456 16.82 -1.98 7.43
N LEU A 457 16.31 -2.80 6.50
CA LEU A 457 15.57 -2.35 5.30
C LEU A 457 16.35 -1.32 4.46
N ASP A 458 17.62 -1.62 4.12
CA ASP A 458 18.61 -0.72 3.48
C ASP A 458 18.98 0.57 4.25
N HIS A 459 18.31 0.86 5.36
CA HIS A 459 18.53 2.05 6.18
C HIS A 459 19.44 1.73 7.38
N VAL A 460 20.25 2.72 7.77
CA VAL A 460 21.15 2.69 8.92
C VAL A 460 20.57 3.62 9.98
N LEU A 461 20.20 3.01 11.11
CA LEU A 461 19.73 3.65 12.32
C LEU A 461 20.94 4.08 13.15
N CYS A 462 21.10 5.37 13.45
CA CYS A 462 22.23 5.87 14.22
C CYS A 462 21.86 7.01 15.17
N ARG A 463 22.63 7.15 16.26
CA ARG A 463 22.43 8.23 17.24
C ARG A 463 23.08 9.51 16.73
N ARG A 464 22.27 10.54 16.45
CA ARG A 464 22.74 11.87 16.07
C ARG A 464 22.74 12.80 17.29
N VAL A 465 23.93 13.22 17.70
CA VAL A 465 24.09 14.28 18.70
C VAL A 465 23.76 15.63 18.06
N VAL A 466 23.01 16.46 18.79
CA VAL A 466 22.63 17.82 18.41
C VAL A 466 22.94 18.73 19.59
N TYR A 467 23.39 19.95 19.33
CA TYR A 467 23.73 20.93 20.35
C TYR A 467 22.73 22.11 20.34
N PRO A 468 21.48 21.91 20.80
CA PRO A 468 20.49 22.98 20.83
C PRO A 468 20.85 24.02 21.90
N THR A 469 20.64 25.30 21.58
CA THR A 469 20.67 26.37 22.58
C THR A 469 19.33 26.38 23.31
N LEU A 470 19.29 25.86 24.53
CA LEU A 470 18.15 26.01 25.42
C LEU A 470 18.02 27.47 25.84
N ARG A 471 16.79 27.95 26.03
CA ARG A 471 16.49 29.27 26.59
C ARG A 471 15.38 29.12 27.61
N TYR A 472 15.64 29.54 28.84
CA TYR A 472 14.66 29.49 29.93
C TYR A 472 14.75 30.74 30.79
N THR A 473 13.62 31.12 31.39
CA THR A 473 13.54 32.26 32.30
C THR A 473 13.89 31.78 33.70
N ALA A 474 14.98 32.31 34.27
CA ALA A 474 15.35 32.02 35.65
C ALA A 474 14.42 32.72 36.64
N THR A 475 14.38 32.24 37.88
CA THR A 475 13.73 32.91 39.01
C THR A 475 14.29 34.33 39.14
N GLY A 476 13.44 35.35 38.94
CA GLY A 476 13.87 36.75 38.77
C GLY A 476 13.88 37.27 37.32
N GLY A 477 13.25 36.58 36.36
CA GLY A 477 12.93 37.11 35.03
C GLY A 477 14.10 37.11 34.02
N LYS A 478 15.31 36.78 34.44
CA LYS A 478 16.50 36.76 33.57
C LYS A 478 16.45 35.57 32.62
N ILE A 479 16.43 35.82 31.31
CA ILE A 479 16.54 34.77 30.28
C ILE A 479 17.98 34.24 30.27
N ILE A 480 18.16 32.97 30.60
CA ILE A 480 19.42 32.25 30.49
C ILE A 480 19.41 31.45 29.18
N SER A 481 20.52 31.52 28.43
CA SER A 481 20.74 30.70 27.24
C SER A 481 21.87 29.72 27.45
N GLU A 482 21.57 28.42 27.42
CA GLU A 482 22.52 27.35 27.73
C GLU A 482 22.74 26.43 26.52
N LYS A 483 23.98 25.97 26.31
CA LYS A 483 24.30 25.02 25.23
C LYS A 483 24.08 23.60 25.70
N GLY A 484 22.97 23.01 25.29
CA GLY A 484 22.64 21.64 25.62
C GLY A 484 23.28 20.59 24.70
N VAL A 485 23.15 19.31 25.10
CA VAL A 485 23.56 18.14 24.31
C VAL A 485 22.36 17.17 24.21
N GLY A 486 21.50 17.41 23.23
CA GLY A 486 20.37 16.52 22.92
C GLY A 486 20.78 15.41 21.96
N THR A 487 20.09 14.26 21.97
CA THR A 487 20.39 13.18 21.01
C THR A 487 19.16 12.58 20.37
N LEU A 488 19.11 12.63 19.04
CA LEU A 488 18.03 12.10 18.21
C LEU A 488 18.40 10.73 17.61
N LEU A 489 17.36 9.96 17.27
CA LEU A 489 17.49 8.88 16.29
C LEU A 489 17.55 9.49 14.88
N SER A 490 18.57 9.12 14.11
CA SER A 490 18.72 9.48 12.70
C SER A 490 18.60 8.23 11.85
N VAL A 491 17.87 8.34 10.74
CA VAL A 491 17.60 7.24 9.81
C VAL A 491 18.20 7.62 8.48
N THR A 492 19.26 6.93 8.07
CA THR A 492 20.07 7.30 6.89
C THR A 492 20.16 6.15 5.91
N ALA A 493 20.19 6.39 4.61
CA ALA A 493 20.37 5.32 3.61
C ALA A 493 21.86 5.01 3.39
N SER A 494 22.20 3.72 3.31
CA SER A 494 23.59 3.26 3.20
C SER A 494 24.16 3.43 1.78
N LEU A 495 25.11 4.35 1.61
CA LEU A 495 25.83 4.51 0.33
C LEU A 495 26.62 3.26 -0.06
N LYS A 496 27.17 2.51 0.91
CA LYS A 496 27.89 1.26 0.66
C LYS A 496 26.96 0.20 0.07
N GLN A 497 25.76 0.07 0.62
CA GLN A 497 24.74 -0.88 0.17
C GLN A 497 24.17 -0.48 -1.21
N CYS A 498 23.89 0.82 -1.41
CA CYS A 498 23.52 1.37 -2.71
C CYS A 498 24.58 1.05 -3.80
N ILE A 499 25.88 1.10 -3.48
CA ILE A 499 26.98 0.68 -4.37
C ILE A 499 26.97 -0.84 -4.62
N LYS A 500 26.74 -1.68 -3.59
CA LYS A 500 26.58 -3.15 -3.69
C LYS A 500 25.46 -3.51 -4.67
N GLN A 501 24.28 -2.90 -4.52
CA GLN A 501 23.11 -3.17 -5.38
C GLN A 501 23.32 -2.70 -6.83
N PHE A 502 23.86 -1.49 -7.06
CA PHE A 502 24.21 -1.07 -8.43
C PHE A 502 25.28 -1.96 -9.10
N ARG A 503 26.11 -2.65 -8.32
CA ARG A 503 27.06 -3.67 -8.83
C ARG A 503 26.37 -4.99 -9.15
N LYS A 504 25.46 -5.48 -8.30
CA LYS A 504 24.57 -6.65 -8.56
C LYS A 504 23.84 -6.47 -9.91
N LEU A 505 23.35 -5.26 -10.16
CA LEU A 505 22.67 -4.85 -11.39
C LEU A 505 23.60 -4.49 -12.58
N ASN A 506 24.92 -4.63 -12.44
CA ASN A 506 25.92 -4.33 -13.48
C ASN A 506 25.95 -2.86 -13.99
N PHE A 507 25.42 -1.89 -13.23
CA PHE A 507 25.49 -0.46 -13.57
C PHE A 507 26.78 0.23 -13.11
N LEU A 508 27.62 -0.45 -12.32
CA LEU A 508 28.75 0.16 -11.60
C LEU A 508 29.94 -0.79 -11.53
N LYS A 509 31.16 -0.26 -11.73
CA LYS A 509 32.44 -0.96 -11.52
C LYS A 509 33.31 -0.18 -10.53
N GLY A 510 34.03 -0.90 -9.67
CA GLY A 510 34.87 -0.33 -8.60
C GLY A 510 34.14 -0.20 -7.26
N ASP A 511 34.91 -0.08 -6.17
CA ASP A 511 34.43 0.14 -4.79
C ASP A 511 34.70 1.55 -4.30
N ARG A 512 35.94 2.04 -4.45
CA ARG A 512 36.35 3.39 -4.03
C ARG A 512 35.92 4.44 -5.06
N ASP A 513 36.18 4.16 -6.33
CA ASP A 513 35.84 5.01 -7.47
C ASP A 513 34.71 4.35 -8.31
N PRO A 514 33.44 4.73 -8.11
CA PRO A 514 32.31 4.09 -8.78
C PRO A 514 32.15 4.59 -10.23
N ASP A 515 32.74 3.87 -11.20
CA ASP A 515 32.59 4.16 -12.63
C ASP A 515 31.27 3.56 -13.18
N PRO A 516 30.34 4.37 -13.71
CA PRO A 516 29.08 3.88 -14.27
C PRO A 516 29.29 3.05 -15.53
N GLN A 517 28.67 1.88 -15.65
CA GLN A 517 28.77 0.99 -16.80
C GLN A 517 27.58 1.17 -17.76
N PRO A 518 27.76 1.03 -19.09
CA PRO A 518 26.70 1.22 -20.07
C PRO A 518 25.59 0.15 -19.97
N CYS A 519 24.34 0.58 -19.85
CA CYS A 519 23.17 -0.30 -19.78
C CYS A 519 22.81 -0.91 -21.16
N PHE A 520 23.67 -1.78 -21.70
CA PHE A 520 23.49 -2.41 -23.01
C PHE A 520 22.20 -3.24 -23.16
N ARG A 521 21.54 -3.60 -22.05
CA ARG A 521 20.21 -4.24 -22.08
C ARG A 521 19.15 -3.40 -22.80
N MET A 522 19.29 -2.07 -22.77
CA MET A 522 18.39 -1.13 -23.47
C MET A 522 18.93 -0.62 -24.82
N PHE A 523 20.02 -1.19 -25.37
CA PHE A 523 20.70 -0.66 -26.57
C PHE A 523 19.79 -0.47 -27.80
N HIS A 524 18.75 -1.31 -27.94
CA HIS A 524 17.80 -1.27 -29.05
C HIS A 524 16.61 -0.32 -28.83
N ALA A 525 16.30 0.07 -27.59
CA ALA A 525 15.14 0.93 -27.27
C ALA A 525 15.34 2.40 -27.72
N THR A 526 14.26 3.15 -27.93
CA THR A 526 14.32 4.58 -28.34
C THR A 526 14.94 5.46 -27.23
N GLN A 527 15.37 6.69 -27.56
CA GLN A 527 15.90 7.62 -26.55
C GLN A 527 14.80 8.03 -25.54
N ALA A 528 13.58 8.30 -26.04
CA ALA A 528 12.41 8.61 -25.22
C ALA A 528 12.09 7.46 -24.25
N HIS A 529 11.79 6.26 -24.78
CA HIS A 529 11.54 5.06 -23.96
C HIS A 529 12.67 4.76 -22.95
N THR A 530 13.94 4.91 -23.35
CA THR A 530 15.09 4.66 -22.46
C THR A 530 15.16 5.69 -21.33
N ASN A 531 14.94 6.98 -21.62
CA ASN A 531 14.85 8.01 -20.59
C ASN A 531 13.61 7.78 -19.69
N ALA A 532 12.45 7.44 -20.25
CA ALA A 532 11.20 7.23 -19.52
C ALA A 532 11.28 6.06 -18.52
N GLN A 533 11.85 4.91 -18.94
CA GLN A 533 12.13 3.78 -18.06
C GLN A 533 13.08 4.17 -16.92
N MET A 534 14.17 4.88 -17.23
CA MET A 534 15.14 5.33 -16.23
C MET A 534 14.60 6.43 -15.31
N ASN A 535 13.66 7.25 -15.77
CA ASN A 535 12.93 8.22 -14.96
C ASN A 535 11.97 7.52 -13.98
N LYS A 536 11.30 6.44 -14.40
CA LYS A 536 10.51 5.61 -13.47
C LYS A 536 11.41 5.01 -12.39
N LEU A 537 12.52 4.37 -12.76
CA LEU A 537 13.52 3.87 -11.80
C LEU A 537 13.99 4.97 -10.83
N LEU A 538 14.38 6.14 -11.33
CA LEU A 538 14.82 7.26 -10.51
C LEU A 538 13.73 7.79 -9.57
N ALA A 539 12.47 7.84 -10.01
CA ALA A 539 11.33 8.22 -9.15
C ALA A 539 11.10 7.18 -8.04
N THR A 540 11.14 5.88 -8.37
CA THR A 540 11.02 4.81 -7.37
C THR A 540 12.16 4.85 -6.35
N MET A 541 13.40 5.14 -6.77
CA MET A 541 14.53 5.34 -5.84
C MET A 541 14.39 6.61 -4.98
N VAL A 542 13.80 7.69 -5.52
CA VAL A 542 13.50 8.90 -4.75
C VAL A 542 12.47 8.62 -3.67
N GLU A 543 11.43 7.85 -3.98
CA GLU A 543 10.40 7.50 -3.02
C GLU A 543 10.87 6.44 -2.03
N TRP A 544 11.65 5.43 -2.45
CA TRP A 544 12.24 4.44 -1.56
C TRP A 544 13.01 5.09 -0.39
N TYR A 545 13.83 6.12 -0.69
CA TYR A 545 14.60 6.86 0.32
C TYR A 545 13.88 8.10 0.89
N ARG A 546 12.54 8.16 0.85
CA ARG A 546 11.73 9.29 1.34
C ARG A 546 12.01 9.67 2.80
N TYR A 547 12.18 8.66 3.65
CA TYR A 547 12.36 8.82 5.09
C TYR A 547 13.84 8.82 5.54
N ALA A 548 14.80 8.93 4.61
CA ALA A 548 16.22 8.98 4.91
C ALA A 548 16.73 10.43 5.06
N ASP A 549 17.37 10.77 6.19
CA ASP A 549 17.92 12.11 6.48
C ASP A 549 18.99 12.56 5.46
N ASN A 550 19.59 11.60 4.74
CA ASN A 550 20.57 11.83 3.68
C ASN A 550 20.02 11.63 2.24
N ARG A 551 18.68 11.58 2.05
CA ARG A 551 17.96 11.37 0.76
C ARG A 551 18.62 12.13 -0.40
N LYS A 552 18.85 13.43 -0.23
CA LYS A 552 19.48 14.33 -1.24
C LYS A 552 20.84 13.83 -1.73
N LYS A 553 21.69 13.28 -0.86
CA LYS A 553 23.03 12.75 -1.20
C LYS A 553 22.92 11.43 -1.97
N ILE A 554 22.08 10.51 -1.50
CA ILE A 554 21.92 9.17 -2.08
C ILE A 554 21.22 9.23 -3.44
N VAL A 555 20.13 10.00 -3.57
CA VAL A 555 19.44 10.22 -4.86
C VAL A 555 20.37 10.87 -5.89
N ASN A 556 21.14 11.89 -5.50
CA ASN A 556 22.08 12.55 -6.41
C ASN A 556 23.19 11.57 -6.88
N PHE A 557 23.59 10.62 -6.04
CA PHE A 557 24.47 9.51 -6.44
C PHE A 557 23.77 8.55 -7.43
N CYS A 558 22.55 8.09 -7.16
CA CYS A 558 21.77 7.24 -8.06
C CYS A 558 21.59 7.89 -9.44
N SER A 559 21.20 9.17 -9.44
CA SER A 559 21.14 10.05 -10.62
C SER A 559 22.49 10.14 -11.36
N TYR A 560 23.62 10.20 -10.64
CA TYR A 560 24.95 10.19 -11.26
C TYR A 560 25.28 8.87 -11.95
N ILE A 561 24.99 7.72 -11.31
CA ILE A 561 25.21 6.40 -11.90
C ILE A 561 24.34 6.21 -13.15
N ILE A 562 23.03 6.42 -13.04
CA ILE A 562 22.08 6.20 -14.15
C ILE A 562 22.37 7.14 -15.33
N ARG A 563 22.57 8.43 -15.10
CA ARG A 563 22.96 9.41 -16.14
C ARG A 563 24.36 9.16 -16.72
N GLY A 564 25.25 8.51 -15.96
CA GLY A 564 26.55 8.06 -16.44
C GLY A 564 26.43 6.84 -17.37
N SER A 565 25.65 5.84 -16.94
CA SER A 565 25.32 4.64 -17.69
C SER A 565 24.67 4.97 -19.03
N LEU A 566 23.63 5.81 -19.03
CA LEU A 566 22.95 6.23 -20.26
C LEU A 566 23.86 7.05 -21.18
N ALA A 567 24.73 7.90 -20.65
CA ALA A 567 25.68 8.63 -21.49
C ALA A 567 26.71 7.71 -22.16
N LYS A 568 27.15 6.62 -21.50
CA LYS A 568 27.98 5.59 -22.15
C LYS A 568 27.18 4.73 -23.13
N LEU A 569 25.94 4.39 -22.82
CA LEU A 569 25.04 3.66 -23.71
C LEU A 569 24.79 4.43 -25.01
N TYR A 570 24.43 5.70 -24.91
CA TYR A 570 24.18 6.57 -26.05
C TYR A 570 25.47 6.91 -26.81
N ALA A 571 26.63 7.01 -26.12
CA ALA A 571 27.93 7.12 -26.78
C ALA A 571 28.17 5.96 -27.76
N ALA A 572 27.95 4.71 -27.30
CA ALA A 572 28.05 3.53 -28.15
C ALA A 572 26.97 3.52 -29.25
N LYS A 573 25.70 3.73 -28.89
CA LYS A 573 24.55 3.62 -29.80
C LYS A 573 24.59 4.62 -30.96
N TYR A 574 24.93 5.88 -30.69
CA TYR A 574 24.99 6.96 -31.68
C TYR A 574 26.41 7.20 -32.22
N LYS A 575 27.36 6.29 -31.96
CA LYS A 575 28.79 6.37 -32.37
C LYS A 575 29.49 7.67 -31.93
N LEU A 576 29.07 8.24 -30.80
CA LEU A 576 29.65 9.46 -30.23
C LEU A 576 30.84 9.09 -29.34
N ARG A 577 32.07 9.45 -29.75
CA ARG A 577 33.34 9.01 -29.13
C ARG A 577 33.50 9.22 -27.62
N SER A 578 32.69 10.04 -26.95
CA SER A 578 32.80 10.27 -25.50
C SER A 578 31.49 10.71 -24.84
N ARG A 579 31.34 10.44 -23.53
CA ARG A 579 30.21 10.92 -22.70
C ARG A 579 30.09 12.45 -22.69
N ALA A 580 31.20 13.18 -22.81
CA ALA A 580 31.20 14.63 -22.92
C ALA A 580 30.53 15.12 -24.22
N LYS A 581 30.78 14.44 -25.36
CA LYS A 581 30.10 14.74 -26.62
C LYS A 581 28.60 14.44 -26.55
N VAL A 582 28.19 13.41 -25.80
CA VAL A 582 26.77 13.12 -25.53
C VAL A 582 26.12 14.26 -24.74
N TYR A 583 26.70 14.70 -23.62
CA TYR A 583 26.13 15.81 -22.83
C TYR A 583 26.15 17.17 -23.58
N LYS A 584 27.10 17.39 -24.51
CA LYS A 584 27.14 18.60 -25.36
C LYS A 584 25.97 18.68 -26.35
N ILE A 585 25.46 17.54 -26.83
CA ILE A 585 24.32 17.47 -27.75
C ILE A 585 23.01 17.33 -26.96
N GLY A 586 22.90 16.28 -26.15
CA GLY A 586 21.70 15.90 -25.40
C GLY A 586 21.34 16.80 -24.22
N ALA A 587 22.18 17.79 -23.91
CA ALA A 587 22.23 18.51 -22.63
C ALA A 587 22.54 17.59 -21.41
N ARG A 588 22.76 18.19 -20.24
CA ARG A 588 23.13 17.48 -18.98
C ARG A 588 22.08 16.45 -18.53
N ASN A 589 20.83 16.65 -18.89
CA ASN A 589 19.68 15.80 -18.59
C ASN A 589 19.32 14.82 -19.73
N LEU A 590 20.03 14.82 -20.87
CA LEU A 590 19.78 13.93 -22.02
C LEU A 590 18.38 14.11 -22.67
N SER A 591 17.75 15.29 -22.54
CA SER A 591 16.43 15.59 -23.11
C SER A 591 16.45 15.98 -24.60
N ARG A 592 17.60 16.42 -25.13
CA ARG A 592 17.70 16.77 -26.56
C ARG A 592 18.00 15.53 -27.41
N PRO A 593 17.42 15.40 -28.63
CA PRO A 593 17.66 14.26 -29.49
C PRO A 593 19.14 14.15 -29.89
N LEU A 594 19.72 12.96 -29.73
CA LEU A 594 21.16 12.73 -30.01
C LEU A 594 21.48 12.43 -31.49
N LYS A 595 20.48 12.49 -32.37
CA LYS A 595 20.58 12.16 -33.80
C LYS A 595 19.97 13.26 -34.68
N GLU A 596 20.51 14.47 -34.58
CA GLU A 596 20.27 15.52 -35.56
C GLU A 596 21.30 15.39 -36.70
N LYS A 597 20.83 15.30 -37.96
CA LYS A 597 21.68 15.63 -39.11
C LYS A 597 21.88 17.14 -39.10
N LYS A 598 23.12 17.62 -39.25
CA LYS A 598 23.36 19.05 -39.52
C LYS A 598 22.55 19.47 -40.75
N GLY A 599 21.70 20.48 -40.61
CA GLY A 599 20.87 21.01 -41.71
C GLY A 599 19.41 20.58 -41.74
N GLN A 600 18.89 19.83 -40.76
CA GLN A 600 17.45 19.51 -40.67
C GLN A 600 16.83 19.85 -39.31
N SER A 601 16.06 20.94 -39.29
CA SER A 601 14.85 21.13 -38.49
C SER A 601 13.76 21.61 -39.47
N PRO A 602 12.49 21.18 -39.36
CA PRO A 602 11.79 20.82 -38.13
C PRO A 602 11.21 19.39 -38.09
N GLU A 603 11.69 18.45 -38.92
CA GLU A 603 11.13 17.09 -39.09
C GLU A 603 10.74 16.40 -37.75
N TYR A 604 11.65 16.36 -36.76
CA TYR A 604 11.36 15.78 -35.44
C TYR A 604 10.25 16.52 -34.66
N HIS A 605 10.20 17.86 -34.74
CA HIS A 605 9.16 18.64 -34.07
C HIS A 605 7.80 18.51 -34.76
N ASN A 606 7.79 18.39 -36.08
CA ASN A 606 6.57 18.08 -36.84
C ASN A 606 6.07 16.66 -36.52
N LEU A 607 6.96 15.66 -36.42
CA LEU A 607 6.61 14.30 -36.02
C LEU A 607 6.06 14.24 -34.58
N LEU A 608 6.62 15.00 -33.64
CA LEU A 608 6.04 15.18 -32.30
C LEU A 608 4.64 15.80 -32.38
N ARG A 609 4.46 16.88 -33.17
CA ARG A 609 3.18 17.59 -33.33
C ARG A 609 2.10 16.74 -34.01
N MET A 610 2.50 15.78 -34.84
CA MET A 610 1.62 14.77 -35.46
C MET A 610 1.42 13.52 -34.59
N GLY A 611 1.99 13.46 -33.37
CA GLY A 611 1.86 12.31 -32.45
C GLY A 611 2.63 11.05 -32.87
N LEU A 612 3.45 11.12 -33.94
CA LEU A 612 4.15 9.98 -34.53
C LEU A 612 5.44 9.59 -33.77
N VAL A 613 5.85 10.38 -32.77
CA VAL A 613 7.06 10.19 -31.97
C VAL A 613 6.81 10.59 -30.51
N GLU A 614 7.40 9.86 -29.56
CA GLU A 614 7.37 10.16 -28.11
C GLU A 614 8.23 11.39 -27.75
N SER A 615 7.82 12.19 -26.76
CA SER A 615 8.69 13.23 -26.18
C SER A 615 9.93 12.62 -25.52
N ILE A 616 11.10 13.24 -25.71
CA ILE A 616 12.31 12.84 -24.98
C ILE A 616 12.34 13.61 -23.66
N ASP A 617 11.67 13.05 -22.67
CA ASP A 617 11.71 13.57 -21.31
C ASP A 617 13.16 13.58 -20.79
N GLY A 618 13.55 14.67 -20.12
CA GLY A 618 14.87 14.76 -19.50
C GLY A 618 14.98 13.86 -18.28
N LEU A 619 16.19 13.39 -17.97
CA LEU A 619 16.45 12.69 -16.72
C LEU A 619 16.11 13.59 -15.52
N LEU A 620 15.33 13.05 -14.59
CA LEU A 620 14.97 13.69 -13.33
C LEU A 620 16.18 13.78 -12.38
N TYR A 621 16.05 14.61 -11.35
CA TYR A 621 17.00 14.69 -10.22
C TYR A 621 18.47 14.91 -10.62
N THR A 622 18.74 15.65 -11.71
CA THR A 622 20.09 15.89 -12.25
C THR A 622 20.92 16.92 -11.48
N ARG A 623 20.31 17.57 -10.48
CA ARG A 623 20.92 18.46 -9.49
C ARG A 623 20.32 18.11 -8.12
N MET A 624 21.09 18.26 -7.05
CA MET A 624 20.65 17.96 -5.69
C MET A 624 19.49 18.85 -5.20
N SER A 625 19.32 20.05 -5.78
CA SER A 625 18.18 20.95 -5.52
C SER A 625 16.85 20.48 -6.13
N LEU A 626 16.88 19.54 -7.08
CA LEU A 626 15.67 18.93 -7.65
C LEU A 626 15.20 17.70 -6.85
N VAL A 627 15.97 17.26 -5.86
CA VAL A 627 15.60 16.15 -4.98
C VAL A 627 14.73 16.71 -3.86
N PRO A 628 13.51 16.17 -3.64
CA PRO A 628 12.66 16.58 -2.53
C PRO A 628 13.36 16.41 -1.17
N GLU A 629 12.89 17.16 -0.18
CA GLU A 629 13.40 17.08 1.20
C GLU A 629 13.09 15.72 1.82
N THR A 630 13.72 15.40 2.96
CA THR A 630 13.36 14.21 3.74
C THR A 630 11.99 14.43 4.38
N ASP A 631 11.13 13.42 4.37
CA ASP A 631 9.81 13.49 5.01
C ASP A 631 9.95 13.25 6.52
N TYR A 632 9.70 14.30 7.30
CA TYR A 632 9.68 14.29 8.77
C TYR A 632 8.24 14.33 9.33
N SER A 633 7.21 14.06 8.51
CA SER A 633 5.81 14.13 8.96
C SER A 633 5.54 13.19 10.14
N PRO A 634 4.98 13.69 11.27
CA PRO A 634 4.76 12.88 12.45
C PRO A 634 3.85 11.70 12.14
N PHE A 635 4.16 10.56 12.77
CA PHE A 635 3.38 9.34 12.66
C PHE A 635 2.55 9.22 13.93
N PRO A 636 1.20 9.11 13.86
CA PRO A 636 0.37 9.14 15.05
C PRO A 636 0.64 7.93 15.95
N GLY A 637 0.35 8.09 17.25
CA GLY A 637 0.28 6.96 18.18
C GLY A 637 -0.73 5.93 17.72
N GLY A 638 -0.49 4.65 18.05
CA GLY A 638 -1.42 3.55 17.70
C GLY A 638 -1.81 3.41 16.21
N TRP A 639 -1.03 3.94 15.26
CA TRP A 639 -1.41 3.99 13.84
C TRP A 639 -1.87 2.64 13.26
N ARG A 640 -2.98 2.68 12.52
CA ARG A 640 -3.50 1.62 11.64
C ARG A 640 -3.66 2.13 10.20
N PRO A 641 -3.61 1.26 9.18
CA PRO A 641 -3.95 1.61 7.81
C PRO A 641 -5.34 2.23 7.66
N ASP A 642 -5.53 3.10 6.69
CA ASP A 642 -6.77 3.86 6.54
C ASP A 642 -8.01 2.99 6.22
N HIS A 643 -7.82 1.79 5.64
CA HIS A 643 -8.92 0.83 5.42
C HIS A 643 -9.38 0.19 6.74
N GLU A 644 -8.46 -0.20 7.64
CA GLU A 644 -8.83 -0.65 8.98
C GLU A 644 -9.49 0.45 9.79
N ARG A 645 -8.98 1.69 9.68
CA ARG A 645 -9.58 2.85 10.36
C ARG A 645 -11.02 3.05 9.90
N ALA A 646 -11.28 3.03 8.60
CA ALA A 646 -12.64 3.12 8.04
C ALA A 646 -13.54 1.94 8.45
N LEU A 647 -13.01 0.71 8.55
CA LEU A 647 -13.76 -0.46 9.04
C LEU A 647 -14.12 -0.33 10.53
N LEU A 648 -13.17 0.09 11.37
CA LEU A 648 -13.40 0.28 12.81
C LEU A 648 -14.33 1.47 13.09
N GLU A 649 -14.22 2.55 12.31
CA GLU A 649 -15.14 3.71 12.33
C GLU A 649 -16.55 3.29 11.90
N TYR A 650 -16.69 2.51 10.82
CA TYR A 650 -17.97 1.93 10.39
C TYR A 650 -18.59 1.01 11.46
N ILE A 651 -17.80 0.11 12.05
CA ILE A 651 -18.27 -0.79 13.13
C ILE A 651 -18.71 0.02 14.35
N ARG A 652 -17.98 1.08 14.71
CA ARG A 652 -18.35 2.01 15.79
C ARG A 652 -19.63 2.77 15.49
N LEU A 653 -19.90 3.13 14.22
CA LEU A 653 -21.12 3.81 13.79
C LEU A 653 -22.33 2.86 13.61
N GLU A 654 -22.15 1.53 13.69
CA GLU A 654 -23.27 0.58 13.75
C GLU A 654 -23.72 0.23 15.18
N ASP A 655 -22.95 0.57 16.22
CA ASP A 655 -23.38 0.36 17.61
C ASP A 655 -24.50 1.36 17.97
N PRO A 656 -25.68 0.90 18.43
CA PRO A 656 -26.76 1.81 18.82
C PRO A 656 -26.38 2.73 19.99
N LYS A 657 -25.45 2.35 20.87
CA LYS A 657 -25.03 3.17 22.01
C LYS A 657 -24.22 4.38 21.58
N THR A 658 -23.19 4.19 20.76
CA THR A 658 -22.36 5.28 20.23
C THR A 658 -23.19 6.21 19.33
N LEU A 659 -24.16 5.68 18.57
CA LEU A 659 -25.13 6.50 17.84
C LEU A 659 -26.03 7.33 18.76
N GLU A 660 -26.38 6.83 19.95
CA GLU A 660 -27.15 7.58 20.95
C GLU A 660 -26.29 8.60 21.71
N GLU A 661 -25.04 8.26 22.04
CA GLU A 661 -24.02 9.17 22.58
C GLU A 661 -23.71 10.31 21.61
N GLU A 662 -23.46 10.03 20.33
CA GLU A 662 -23.26 11.05 19.29
C GLU A 662 -24.53 11.89 19.09
N ARG A 663 -25.73 11.30 19.13
CA ARG A 663 -26.99 12.07 19.11
C ARG A 663 -27.16 12.97 20.33
N ASN A 664 -26.72 12.55 21.51
CA ASN A 664 -26.79 13.36 22.72
C ASN A 664 -25.75 14.49 22.68
N CYS A 665 -24.52 14.17 22.29
CA CYS A 665 -23.47 15.14 21.99
C CYS A 665 -23.91 16.19 20.93
N LEU A 666 -24.61 15.78 19.87
CA LEU A 666 -25.16 16.70 18.86
C LEU A 666 -26.30 17.58 19.41
N LYS A 667 -27.15 17.07 20.31
CA LYS A 667 -28.16 17.89 21.03
C LYS A 667 -27.48 18.91 21.94
N GLU A 668 -26.48 18.49 22.71
CA GLU A 668 -25.71 19.32 23.66
C GLU A 668 -24.89 20.40 22.95
N GLN A 669 -24.27 20.06 21.81
CA GLN A 669 -23.50 21.00 20.97
C GLN A 669 -24.37 21.80 19.98
N GLY A 670 -25.70 21.77 20.13
CA GLY A 670 -26.63 22.64 19.39
C GLY A 670 -26.82 22.32 17.91
N LEU A 671 -26.37 21.16 17.42
CA LEU A 671 -26.55 20.72 16.03
C LEU A 671 -27.94 20.08 15.83
N ILE A 672 -28.97 20.92 15.94
CA ILE A 672 -30.37 20.56 15.70
C ILE A 672 -30.54 20.08 14.24
N SER A 673 -31.11 18.89 14.02
CA SER A 673 -31.33 18.40 12.66
C SER A 673 -32.37 19.26 11.92
N PRO A 674 -32.37 19.34 10.57
CA PRO A 674 -33.37 20.12 9.85
C PRO A 674 -34.82 19.68 10.12
N GLN A 675 -35.07 18.41 10.43
CA GLN A 675 -36.40 17.93 10.86
C GLN A 675 -36.76 18.48 12.24
N ASP A 676 -35.82 18.47 13.19
CA ASP A 676 -36.06 18.90 14.57
C ASP A 676 -36.14 20.44 14.65
N TYR A 677 -35.38 21.16 13.82
CA TYR A 677 -35.42 22.61 13.69
C TYR A 677 -36.76 23.08 13.10
N ILE A 678 -37.26 22.40 12.06
CA ILE A 678 -38.62 22.65 11.54
C ILE A 678 -39.68 22.30 12.59
N SER A 679 -39.51 21.19 13.33
CA SER A 679 -40.45 20.80 14.40
C SER A 679 -40.46 21.82 15.55
N MET A 680 -39.30 22.35 15.93
CA MET A 680 -39.15 23.42 16.93
C MET A 680 -39.72 24.75 16.43
N LEU A 681 -39.49 25.13 15.17
CA LEU A 681 -40.10 26.30 14.55
C LEU A 681 -41.63 26.19 14.55
N VAL A 682 -42.19 25.07 14.09
CA VAL A 682 -43.64 24.82 14.08
C VAL A 682 -44.20 24.81 15.50
N TRP A 683 -43.50 24.20 16.46
CA TRP A 683 -43.90 24.18 17.88
C TRP A 683 -43.90 25.59 18.51
N ASN A 684 -42.90 26.40 18.19
CA ASN A 684 -42.81 27.78 18.67
C ASN A 684 -43.85 28.68 17.99
N TYR A 685 -44.06 28.55 16.67
CA TYR A 685 -45.10 29.27 15.92
C TYR A 685 -46.52 28.90 16.40
N LYS A 686 -46.72 27.65 16.85
CA LYS A 686 -48.00 27.15 17.38
C LYS A 686 -48.26 27.51 18.85
N ARG A 687 -47.22 27.89 19.62
CA ARG A 687 -47.35 28.47 20.98
C ARG A 687 -47.42 29.99 20.96
N ASN A 688 -46.52 30.62 20.20
CA ASN A 688 -46.28 32.05 20.18
C ASN A 688 -46.59 32.58 18.77
N ALA A 689 -47.81 33.06 18.56
CA ALA A 689 -48.19 33.73 17.33
C ALA A 689 -47.62 35.17 17.30
N ILE A 690 -46.38 35.35 16.82
CA ILE A 690 -45.86 36.54 16.09
C ILE A 690 -44.37 36.38 15.74
N SER A 691 -43.99 36.95 14.58
CA SER A 691 -42.68 37.18 13.92
C SER A 691 -41.38 36.46 14.33
N VAL A 692 -40.56 36.16 13.31
CA VAL A 692 -39.19 35.63 13.43
C VAL A 692 -38.19 36.73 13.05
N ASP A 693 -37.47 37.30 14.03
CA ASP A 693 -36.44 38.33 13.73
C ASP A 693 -35.28 38.47 14.75
N HIS A 694 -34.88 37.38 15.44
CA HIS A 694 -33.72 37.39 16.36
C HIS A 694 -32.88 36.08 16.32
N VAL A 695 -32.52 35.59 15.13
CA VAL A 695 -31.64 34.41 14.97
C VAL A 695 -30.18 34.77 14.64
N SER A 696 -29.94 35.94 14.01
CA SER A 696 -28.61 36.34 13.50
C SER A 696 -27.54 36.62 14.57
N SER A 697 -27.92 36.74 15.85
CA SER A 697 -27.01 37.08 16.96
C SER A 697 -26.32 35.87 17.61
N LEU A 698 -26.81 34.64 17.40
CA LEU A 698 -26.27 33.43 18.03
C LEU A 698 -25.08 32.79 17.29
N LEU A 699 -24.67 33.34 16.14
CA LEU A 699 -23.59 32.79 15.31
C LEU A 699 -22.22 33.48 15.46
N SER A 700 -22.11 34.54 16.27
CA SER A 700 -20.88 35.34 16.39
C SER A 700 -20.11 35.20 17.71
N SER A 701 -20.64 34.48 18.71
CA SER A 701 -20.10 34.40 20.08
C SER A 701 -19.45 33.06 20.45
N GLY A 702 -19.03 32.27 19.46
CA GLY A 702 -18.46 30.93 19.63
C GLY A 702 -16.93 30.87 19.81
N ASN A 703 -16.33 31.71 20.65
CA ASN A 703 -14.88 31.65 20.98
C ASN A 703 -14.59 32.30 22.34
N SER A 704 -13.67 31.70 23.12
CA SER A 704 -13.36 32.03 24.53
C SER A 704 -14.52 31.71 25.52
N ILE A 705 -14.31 31.25 26.76
CA ILE A 705 -13.10 30.93 27.54
C ILE A 705 -13.41 29.74 28.49
N LYS A 706 -12.37 29.05 29.00
CA LYS A 706 -12.49 28.14 30.16
C LYS A 706 -12.01 28.88 31.42
N GLY A 707 -12.81 28.91 32.48
CA GLY A 707 -12.34 29.33 33.82
C GLY A 707 -13.43 29.91 34.73
N GLU A 708 -13.68 29.24 35.85
CA GLU A 708 -14.22 29.81 37.09
C GLU A 708 -13.08 30.60 37.80
N ALA A 709 -13.28 31.46 38.81
CA ALA A 709 -14.45 31.70 39.66
C ALA A 709 -14.48 33.16 40.20
N ASP A 710 -15.56 33.48 40.92
CA ASP A 710 -15.71 34.45 42.02
C ASP A 710 -15.51 35.98 41.81
N LEU A 711 -16.58 36.69 42.22
CA LEU A 711 -16.62 37.93 43.04
C LEU A 711 -15.75 39.13 42.58
N SER A 712 -16.29 40.33 42.32
CA SER A 712 -17.41 41.03 42.98
C SER A 712 -17.90 42.27 42.19
N LEU A 713 -19.02 42.89 42.62
CA LEU A 713 -19.42 44.33 42.52
C LEU A 713 -18.71 45.18 41.42
N GLY A 714 -19.39 45.72 40.40
CA GLY A 714 -20.24 46.93 40.54
C GLY A 714 -19.36 48.21 40.56
N SER A 715 -19.54 49.25 39.74
CA SER A 715 -20.67 49.71 38.91
C SER A 715 -20.19 50.68 37.79
N ASN A 716 -21.11 51.18 36.94
CA ASN A 716 -21.23 52.53 36.33
C ASN A 716 -19.97 53.43 36.11
N ASP A 717 -19.80 54.21 35.03
CA ASP A 717 -20.72 54.60 33.94
C ASP A 717 -19.97 55.19 32.71
N GLU A 718 -20.73 55.61 31.68
CA GLU A 718 -20.54 56.74 30.73
C GLU A 718 -19.10 57.15 30.30
N SER A 719 -18.65 57.07 29.03
CA SER A 719 -19.16 57.57 27.71
C SER A 719 -18.80 59.03 27.36
N ASP A 720 -18.02 59.21 26.30
CA ASP A 720 -18.12 60.25 25.24
C ASP A 720 -17.14 59.86 24.10
N ASP A 721 -17.57 59.70 22.85
CA ASP A 721 -17.91 60.68 21.78
C ASP A 721 -16.67 61.16 20.97
N GLN A 722 -16.59 60.85 19.66
CA GLN A 722 -17.03 61.67 18.50
C GLN A 722 -16.18 62.97 18.32
N ARG A 723 -15.68 63.38 17.15
CA ARG A 723 -15.93 63.05 15.71
C ARG A 723 -14.75 63.51 14.82
N PHE A 724 -14.64 62.96 13.60
CA PHE A 724 -14.36 63.59 12.26
C PHE A 724 -13.57 64.92 12.13
N THR A 725 -12.76 65.25 11.10
CA THR A 725 -12.20 64.59 9.88
C THR A 725 -11.25 65.57 9.14
N THR A 726 -10.18 65.08 8.47
CA THR A 726 -9.57 65.54 7.17
C THR A 726 -9.15 67.03 6.95
N GLU A 727 -8.31 67.49 6.00
CA GLU A 727 -7.53 66.98 4.84
C GLU A 727 -6.11 67.64 4.77
N GLU A 728 -5.21 67.12 3.91
CA GLU A 728 -4.09 67.79 3.17
C GLU A 728 -2.97 68.57 3.95
N ASP A 729 -1.77 68.87 3.41
CA ASP A 729 -1.20 68.61 2.07
C ASP A 729 0.31 68.17 2.04
N LYS A 730 0.90 68.16 0.83
CA LYS A 730 2.31 67.95 0.38
C LYS A 730 3.35 68.84 1.14
N GLU A 731 4.68 68.67 1.07
CA GLU A 731 5.52 68.52 -0.13
C GLU A 731 6.95 67.94 0.12
N GLU A 732 7.94 68.27 -0.72
CA GLU A 732 9.12 67.44 -1.03
C GLU A 732 10.35 67.51 -0.09
N ARG A 733 11.08 66.39 -0.11
CA ARG A 733 12.56 66.22 -0.06
C ARG A 733 13.42 67.49 0.10
N ILE A 734 14.45 67.38 0.96
CA ILE A 734 15.87 67.44 0.57
C ILE A 734 16.75 66.77 1.64
N ARG A 735 17.95 66.28 1.25
CA ARG A 735 19.00 65.83 2.17
C ARG A 735 20.17 66.81 2.12
N ALA A 736 20.74 67.19 3.26
CA ALA A 736 22.13 66.87 3.66
C ALA A 736 22.72 67.86 4.68
N ALA A 737 23.49 67.32 5.63
CA ALA A 737 24.38 68.03 6.57
C ALA A 737 23.69 68.98 7.58
N GLN A 738 24.26 69.33 8.73
CA GLN A 738 25.56 68.97 9.33
C GLN A 738 25.36 68.34 10.73
N GLY A 739 26.34 67.56 11.20
CA GLY A 739 26.29 66.82 12.47
C GLY A 739 27.24 65.62 12.43
#